data_AF-A0A413E343-F1
#
_entry.id   AF-A0A413E343-F1
#
_cell.length_a   1.000
_cell.length_b   1.000
_cell.length_c   1.000
_cell.angle_alpha   90.00
_cell.angle_beta   90.00
_cell.angle_gamma   90.00
#
_symmetry.space_group_name_H-M   'P 1'
#
loop_
_entity.id
_entity.type
_entity.pdbx_description
1 polymer ?
#
loop_
_entity_poly.entity_id
_entity_poly.type
_entity_poly.pdbx_seq_one_letter_code
_entity_poly.pdbx_strand_id
1 'polypeptide(L)'
;MKHKYWLEAVLLCGVMQSAPAQSILKNKDEKELSLLLNEVVVTGTGTEHYLKDAPVQTEVLTGKALDQYQARSIDDLLSGLSPSLTFHDGDMGSHIQLNGLNNDYILIMINGKRMNGDIGGQNDLNQLNPANIERIEIVKGAASSLYGSDAIAGVINIITKRSREKMELTSTTRVGEHGDVRQSASFGFNYGKLKSVTGINFRHTDGWRNTDMQWDQNQLKPGSTMLTVNRSSNYTLSENLEWQVNRKLNLTAEGTYYERWVMRTHGPWKYLPNDFYYRNYTFAAGSRYKLNGRNYLTADLSYGRYGYFYDYKLKDITDYFKDGDRITYYPGQRIKQSIQQQVLAQVKGIFYFGDRHILNTGIEYQYNRLESPHHIAGDIASVYTLAAYAQEEWTATSNLILTAGVRGTQHKETGLNLSPKVSALYKAGNFNLRASYAMGFKAPTIKELYYEHTGSIGGSSLTAYHGNTDLKAQTSQYTSISVEYAGSKFQASLTGYANFIRNMIELVEIKVTPEEKLLEIEKSKKYTNLTKARIYGIDFTFNYRPTKDIMLGGGYSYADPKAQYAADTGDNYMKYLYIDATSNHNATLNTTWQYTWHCYRFGLGVYGRYQSTRHYVNDNDADGFQTWRINTAHTLMKMRHWTLTMNIGVDNLFNYVDRTPFGRNRATSTPGRNFYASALIKFKNGGGAK
;
A
#
# COMPACT_ATOMS: atom_id res chain seq x y z
N MET A 1 -46.29 -21.71 68.08
CA MET A 1 -47.04 -22.10 66.88
C MET A 1 -46.23 -21.76 65.64
N LYS A 2 -46.02 -22.76 64.77
CA LYS A 2 -45.60 -22.72 63.35
C LYS A 2 -44.22 -22.14 62.97
N HIS A 3 -43.28 -23.06 62.70
CA HIS A 3 -42.66 -23.35 61.37
C HIS A 3 -42.28 -22.17 60.45
N LYS A 4 -41.21 -22.16 59.63
CA LYS A 4 -40.04 -23.01 59.31
C LYS A 4 -39.37 -22.31 58.07
N TYR A 5 -38.04 -22.40 57.95
CA TYR A 5 -37.27 -22.64 56.70
C TYR A 5 -36.65 -21.53 55.78
N TRP A 6 -35.31 -21.61 55.71
CA TRP A 6 -34.37 -21.74 54.55
C TRP A 6 -33.60 -20.57 53.90
N LEU A 7 -32.35 -20.97 53.60
CA LEU A 7 -31.16 -20.42 52.96
C LEU A 7 -31.31 -19.67 51.60
N GLU A 8 -30.30 -18.82 51.40
CA GLU A 8 -29.55 -18.51 50.15
C GLU A 8 -30.04 -17.43 49.15
N ALA A 9 -29.21 -16.38 49.10
CA ALA A 9 -28.52 -15.83 47.93
C ALA A 9 -29.26 -14.97 46.86
N VAL A 10 -28.54 -13.92 46.46
CA VAL A 10 -28.64 -13.14 45.20
C VAL A 10 -29.78 -12.10 45.12
N LEU A 11 -29.42 -10.80 45.19
CA LEU A 11 -29.78 -9.71 44.24
C LEU A 11 -29.64 -8.32 44.90
N LEU A 12 -28.63 -7.55 44.50
CA LEU A 12 -28.85 -6.15 44.06
C LEU A 12 -27.62 -5.59 43.33
N CYS A 13 -27.81 -5.50 42.02
CA CYS A 13 -26.97 -4.81 41.04
C CYS A 13 -27.22 -3.30 41.04
N GLY A 14 -26.18 -2.54 40.65
CA GLY A 14 -26.29 -1.22 40.01
C GLY A 14 -25.17 -0.27 40.45
N VAL A 15 -24.39 0.40 39.61
CA VAL A 15 -24.37 0.58 38.15
C VAL A 15 -22.94 1.04 37.79
N MET A 16 -22.12 0.21 37.13
CA MET A 16 -20.99 0.67 36.30
C MET A 16 -20.64 -0.44 35.31
N GLN A 17 -21.05 -0.28 34.04
CA GLN A 17 -20.51 -1.07 32.93
C GLN A 17 -20.28 -0.17 31.71
N SER A 18 -19.04 0.29 31.60
CA SER A 18 -18.39 0.66 30.35
C SER A 18 -17.09 -0.15 30.24
N ALA A 19 -17.17 -1.33 29.63
CA ALA A 19 -15.99 -2.06 29.16
C ALA A 19 -16.39 -3.12 28.12
N PRO A 20 -15.87 -3.04 26.89
CA PRO A 20 -15.56 -4.22 26.12
C PRO A 20 -14.05 -4.32 25.88
N ALA A 21 -13.52 -5.55 25.96
CA ALA A 21 -12.13 -5.97 25.69
C ALA A 21 -11.11 -5.85 26.84
N GLN A 22 -11.40 -6.45 28.01
CA GLN A 22 -10.36 -6.64 29.05
C GLN A 22 -10.58 -7.87 29.96
N SER A 23 -11.23 -8.93 29.48
CA SER A 23 -11.51 -10.11 30.32
C SER A 23 -10.66 -11.34 30.00
N ILE A 24 -9.57 -11.19 29.25
CA ILE A 24 -8.46 -12.13 29.26
C ILE A 24 -7.29 -11.33 29.83
N LEU A 25 -6.59 -11.86 30.83
CA LEU A 25 -5.46 -11.27 31.58
C LEU A 25 -5.85 -10.60 32.90
N LYS A 26 -6.00 -11.43 33.94
CA LYS A 26 -5.92 -11.00 35.34
C LYS A 26 -4.47 -11.21 35.81
N ASN A 27 -3.90 -10.16 36.40
CA ASN A 27 -2.63 -10.08 37.14
C ASN A 27 -1.32 -10.25 36.33
N LYS A 28 -0.76 -9.11 35.91
CA LYS A 28 0.66 -8.73 36.08
C LYS A 28 0.83 -7.24 35.75
N ASP A 29 1.56 -6.52 36.60
CA ASP A 29 1.77 -5.07 36.56
C ASP A 29 2.19 -4.54 35.17
N GLU A 30 1.27 -3.80 34.51
CA GLU A 30 1.48 -3.13 33.23
C GLU A 30 2.22 -1.79 33.36
N LYS A 31 3.33 -1.77 34.08
CA LYS A 31 4.28 -0.65 34.08
C LYS A 31 5.65 -1.14 33.66
N GLU A 32 5.80 -1.48 32.38
CA GLU A 32 7.04 -1.26 31.62
C GLU A 32 6.87 -1.50 30.11
N LEU A 33 7.66 -0.74 29.34
CA LEU A 33 7.61 -0.55 27.89
C LEU A 33 7.66 -1.86 27.06
N SER A 34 6.59 -2.19 26.35
CA SER A 34 6.64 -3.02 25.12
C SER A 34 5.60 -2.58 24.08
N LEU A 35 5.64 -1.30 23.72
CA LEU A 35 4.70 -0.67 22.79
C LEU A 35 4.60 -1.31 21.39
N LEU A 36 5.52 -2.22 21.00
CA LEU A 36 5.46 -2.93 19.71
C LEU A 36 4.72 -4.27 19.82
N LEU A 37 4.94 -5.03 20.90
CA LEU A 37 4.36 -6.39 21.08
C LEU A 37 2.87 -6.35 21.46
N ASN A 38 2.43 -5.23 22.04
CA ASN A 38 1.04 -5.01 22.44
C ASN A 38 0.23 -4.26 21.37
N GLU A 39 0.80 -3.98 20.19
CA GLU A 39 0.02 -3.46 19.06
C GLU A 39 -0.96 -4.53 18.58
N VAL A 40 -2.19 -4.11 18.28
CA VAL A 40 -3.21 -4.99 17.72
C VAL A 40 -3.11 -4.95 16.21
N VAL A 41 -2.91 -6.11 15.61
CA VAL A 41 -2.91 -6.32 14.16
C VAL A 41 -4.12 -7.14 13.75
N VAL A 42 -4.64 -6.85 12.56
CA VAL A 42 -5.78 -7.60 11.99
C VAL A 42 -5.41 -8.25 10.66
N THR A 43 -4.42 -7.68 9.96
CA THR A 43 -4.19 -7.98 8.55
C THR A 43 -3.74 -9.43 8.31
N GLY A 44 -2.97 -10.05 9.21
CA GLY A 44 -2.42 -11.40 9.00
C GLY A 44 -3.47 -12.52 8.91
N THR A 45 -4.51 -12.45 9.74
CA THR A 45 -5.54 -13.51 9.92
C THR A 45 -6.96 -13.02 9.64
N GLY A 46 -7.17 -11.72 9.53
CA GLY A 46 -8.49 -11.10 9.47
C GLY A 46 -9.17 -11.00 10.84
N THR A 47 -8.49 -11.35 11.92
CA THR A 47 -8.95 -11.33 13.32
C THR A 47 -8.00 -10.45 14.14
N GLU A 48 -8.49 -9.86 15.22
CA GLU A 48 -7.67 -8.99 16.08
C GLU A 48 -6.71 -9.84 16.93
N HIS A 49 -5.40 -9.67 16.75
CA HIS A 49 -4.35 -10.28 17.57
C HIS A 49 -3.38 -9.23 18.06
N TYR A 50 -2.81 -9.42 19.24
CA TYR A 50 -1.55 -8.75 19.56
C TYR A 50 -0.46 -9.23 18.61
N LEU A 51 0.46 -8.35 18.23
CA LEU A 51 1.54 -8.69 17.29
C LEU A 51 2.30 -9.96 17.70
N LYS A 52 2.57 -10.13 19.00
CA LYS A 52 3.23 -11.31 19.57
C LYS A 52 2.43 -12.63 19.42
N ASP A 53 1.12 -12.53 19.23
CA ASP A 53 0.17 -13.64 19.20
C ASP A 53 -0.38 -13.92 17.78
N ALA A 54 -0.18 -12.99 16.84
CA ALA A 54 -0.63 -13.15 15.45
C ALA A 54 0.13 -14.31 14.80
N PRO A 55 -0.50 -15.37 14.26
CA PRO A 55 0.20 -16.56 13.75
C PRO A 55 1.03 -16.30 12.48
N VAL A 56 0.62 -15.31 11.67
CA VAL A 56 1.30 -14.90 10.44
C VAL A 56 2.23 -13.72 10.73
N GLN A 57 3.47 -13.79 10.21
CA GLN A 57 4.44 -12.71 10.40
C GLN A 57 3.90 -11.40 9.80
N THR A 58 3.79 -10.37 10.66
CA THR A 58 3.27 -9.06 10.30
C THR A 58 4.27 -8.01 10.74
N GLU A 59 4.64 -7.09 9.86
CA GLU A 59 5.45 -5.93 10.18
C GLU A 59 4.54 -4.74 10.48
N VAL A 60 4.81 -3.99 11.54
CA VAL A 60 3.98 -2.85 11.97
C VAL A 60 4.81 -1.58 12.07
N LEU A 61 4.47 -0.59 11.25
CA LEU A 61 5.00 0.76 11.36
C LEU A 61 4.09 1.57 12.29
N THR A 62 4.50 1.72 13.55
CA THR A 62 3.71 2.39 14.59
C THR A 62 3.58 3.89 14.37
N GLY A 63 2.46 4.50 14.77
CA GLY A 63 2.24 5.94 14.65
C GLY A 63 3.31 6.81 15.29
N LYS A 64 3.98 6.33 16.34
CA LYS A 64 5.14 7.03 16.93
C LYS A 64 6.33 7.07 15.98
N ALA A 65 6.63 5.96 15.29
CA ALA A 65 7.69 5.94 14.28
C ALA A 65 7.33 6.82 13.08
N LEU A 66 6.05 6.82 12.65
CA LEU A 66 5.56 7.69 11.56
C LEU A 66 5.70 9.19 11.92
N ASP A 67 5.22 9.56 13.11
CA ASP A 67 5.29 10.94 13.61
C ASP A 67 6.76 11.38 13.82
N GLN A 68 7.67 10.48 14.20
CA GLN A 68 9.10 10.81 14.35
C GLN A 68 9.84 10.90 13.01
N TYR A 69 9.55 10.02 12.04
CA TYR A 69 10.22 10.00 10.74
C TYR A 69 9.91 11.26 9.90
N GLN A 70 8.76 11.91 10.17
CA GLN A 70 8.31 13.11 9.46
C GLN A 70 8.43 12.93 7.94
N ALA A 71 7.81 11.88 7.40
CA ALA A 71 7.92 11.56 5.98
C ALA A 71 7.37 12.68 5.09
N ARG A 72 7.99 12.83 3.93
CA ARG A 72 7.45 13.63 2.83
C ARG A 72 6.38 12.85 2.07
N SER A 73 6.13 11.58 2.23
CA SER A 73 5.07 10.87 1.49
C SER A 73 4.98 9.45 1.98
N ILE A 74 3.95 8.72 1.57
CA ILE A 74 3.83 7.31 1.94
C ILE A 74 4.94 6.47 1.31
N ASP A 75 5.37 6.77 0.08
CA ASP A 75 6.51 6.12 -0.57
C ASP A 75 7.82 6.38 0.19
N ASP A 76 8.10 7.63 0.58
CA ASP A 76 9.25 7.97 1.44
C ASP A 76 9.17 7.26 2.80
N LEU A 77 7.97 7.23 3.41
CA LEU A 77 7.75 6.58 4.69
C LEU A 77 8.04 5.08 4.63
N LEU A 78 7.43 4.39 3.67
CA LEU A 78 7.53 2.94 3.53
C LEU A 78 8.96 2.53 3.16
N SER A 79 9.58 3.25 2.23
CA SER A 79 10.95 2.96 1.80
C SER A 79 12.02 3.30 2.84
N GLY A 80 11.77 4.29 3.70
CA GLY A 80 12.70 4.67 4.77
C GLY A 80 12.61 3.81 6.02
N LEU A 81 11.45 3.18 6.27
CA LEU A 81 11.20 2.39 7.48
C LEU A 81 11.17 0.89 7.22
N SER A 82 10.86 0.44 6.00
CA SER A 82 10.81 -0.99 5.65
C SER A 82 11.79 -1.30 4.51
N PRO A 83 12.83 -2.13 4.75
CA PRO A 83 13.83 -2.45 3.72
C PRO A 83 13.28 -3.33 2.60
N SER A 84 12.22 -4.09 2.85
CA SER A 84 11.61 -4.99 1.86
C SER A 84 10.78 -4.25 0.81
N LEU A 85 10.50 -2.96 1.05
CA LEU A 85 9.74 -2.09 0.16
C LEU A 85 10.67 -1.12 -0.56
N THR A 86 10.70 -1.23 -1.88
CA THR A 86 11.40 -0.25 -2.73
C THR A 86 10.42 0.47 -3.62
N PHE A 87 10.84 1.66 -4.05
CA PHE A 87 10.04 2.51 -4.92
C PHE A 87 10.91 2.99 -6.07
N HIS A 88 10.29 3.11 -7.24
CA HIS A 88 10.88 3.76 -8.40
C HIS A 88 9.82 4.62 -9.08
N ASP A 89 10.25 5.75 -9.63
CA ASP A 89 9.33 6.71 -10.20
C ASP A 89 9.10 6.42 -11.68
N GLY A 90 7.84 6.52 -12.10
CA GLY A 90 7.45 6.64 -13.50
C GLY A 90 6.72 7.95 -13.76
N ASP A 91 6.52 8.28 -15.03
CA ASP A 91 5.83 9.52 -15.46
C ASP A 91 4.43 9.64 -14.84
N MET A 92 3.78 8.49 -14.59
CA MET A 92 2.41 8.35 -14.10
C MET A 92 2.26 8.24 -12.58
N GLY A 93 3.37 8.13 -11.85
CA GLY A 93 3.36 7.87 -10.41
C GLY A 93 4.49 6.95 -9.96
N SER A 94 4.56 6.70 -8.66
CA SER A 94 5.56 5.82 -8.06
C SER A 94 5.10 4.36 -8.13
N HIS A 95 6.03 3.46 -8.42
CA HIS A 95 5.84 2.02 -8.42
C HIS A 95 6.50 1.43 -7.18
N ILE A 96 5.71 0.73 -6.38
CA ILE A 96 6.12 -0.04 -5.21
C ILE A 96 6.55 -1.45 -5.62
N GLN A 97 7.61 -1.93 -4.99
CA GLN A 97 7.99 -3.33 -5.04
C GLN A 97 8.09 -3.90 -3.64
N LEU A 98 7.63 -5.13 -3.47
CA LEU A 98 7.75 -5.90 -2.25
C LEU A 98 8.44 -7.22 -2.58
N ASN A 99 9.62 -7.44 -1.99
CA ASN A 99 10.41 -8.66 -2.21
C ASN A 99 10.70 -8.94 -3.70
N GLY A 100 10.80 -7.88 -4.51
CA GLY A 100 11.05 -7.97 -5.96
C GLY A 100 9.81 -8.18 -6.83
N LEU A 101 8.60 -8.19 -6.26
CA LEU A 101 7.36 -8.19 -7.03
C LEU A 101 6.78 -6.78 -7.14
N ASN A 102 6.33 -6.45 -8.35
CA ASN A 102 5.73 -5.16 -8.69
C ASN A 102 4.35 -4.95 -8.04
N ASN A 103 3.83 -3.72 -8.13
CA ASN A 103 2.55 -3.28 -7.58
C ASN A 103 1.40 -4.26 -7.78
N ASP A 104 1.29 -4.86 -8.96
CA ASP A 104 0.14 -5.70 -9.32
C ASP A 104 0.00 -6.95 -8.45
N TYR A 105 1.05 -7.29 -7.71
CA TYR A 105 1.08 -8.42 -6.78
C TYR A 105 0.90 -7.97 -5.33
N ILE A 106 0.74 -6.67 -5.06
CA ILE A 106 0.64 -6.07 -3.72
C ILE A 106 -0.74 -5.45 -3.54
N LEU A 107 -1.49 -5.95 -2.55
CA LEU A 107 -2.76 -5.35 -2.20
C LEU A 107 -2.56 -4.22 -1.19
N ILE A 108 -3.03 -3.02 -1.53
CA ILE A 108 -3.04 -1.88 -0.62
C ILE A 108 -4.46 -1.66 -0.10
N MET A 109 -4.60 -1.56 1.21
CA MET A 109 -5.86 -1.33 1.90
C MET A 109 -5.79 -0.08 2.77
N ILE A 110 -6.93 0.57 2.96
CA ILE A 110 -7.13 1.66 3.91
C ILE A 110 -8.23 1.21 4.87
N ASN A 111 -7.93 1.15 6.18
CA ASN A 111 -8.85 0.65 7.20
C ASN A 111 -9.44 -0.74 6.90
N GLY A 112 -8.67 -1.62 6.24
CA GLY A 112 -9.11 -2.96 5.83
C GLY A 112 -9.96 -3.02 4.55
N LYS A 113 -10.18 -1.89 3.87
CA LYS A 113 -10.88 -1.80 2.58
C LYS A 113 -9.89 -1.60 1.45
N ARG A 114 -10.09 -2.24 0.28
CA ARG A 114 -9.18 -2.08 -0.86
C ARG A 114 -9.07 -0.62 -1.30
N MET A 115 -7.85 -0.17 -1.56
CA MET A 115 -7.62 1.12 -2.18
C MET A 115 -7.95 1.06 -3.67
N ASN A 116 -8.68 2.07 -4.16
CA ASN A 116 -8.95 2.22 -5.57
C ASN A 116 -7.78 2.92 -6.27
N GLY A 117 -7.42 2.43 -7.45
CA GLY A 117 -6.36 2.97 -8.28
C GLY A 117 -6.50 2.50 -9.73
N ASP A 118 -5.38 2.45 -10.45
CA ASP A 118 -5.34 1.84 -11.78
C ASP A 118 -5.54 0.31 -11.66
N ILE A 119 -6.60 -0.20 -12.28
CA ILE A 119 -6.90 -1.58 -12.66
C ILE A 119 -5.74 -2.02 -13.57
N GLY A 120 -4.75 -2.64 -12.96
CA GLY A 120 -3.42 -2.77 -13.51
C GLY A 120 -2.30 -2.57 -12.49
N GLY A 121 -2.63 -2.24 -11.23
CA GLY A 121 -1.71 -2.28 -10.09
C GLY A 121 -1.19 -0.91 -9.62
N GLN A 122 -1.19 0.12 -10.46
CA GLN A 122 -0.62 1.41 -10.07
C GLN A 122 -1.57 2.21 -9.15
N ASN A 123 -1.40 2.01 -7.83
CA ASN A 123 -2.08 2.78 -6.80
C ASN A 123 -1.32 4.08 -6.50
N ASP A 124 -1.95 5.23 -6.75
CA ASP A 124 -1.35 6.53 -6.40
C ASP A 124 -1.43 6.75 -4.87
N LEU A 125 -0.34 6.43 -4.17
CA LEU A 125 -0.22 6.63 -2.72
C LEU A 125 -0.23 8.11 -2.30
N ASN A 126 -0.08 9.05 -3.25
CA ASN A 126 -0.17 10.48 -2.96
C ASN A 126 -1.59 10.93 -2.57
N GLN A 127 -2.58 10.04 -2.69
CA GLN A 127 -3.95 10.23 -2.17
C GLN A 127 -3.99 10.27 -0.63
N LEU A 128 -2.98 9.69 0.04
CA LEU A 128 -2.90 9.58 1.49
C LEU A 128 -1.88 10.54 2.08
N ASN A 129 -2.26 11.16 3.20
CA ASN A 129 -1.34 12.01 3.96
C ASN A 129 -0.71 11.21 5.12
N PRO A 130 0.64 11.15 5.23
CA PRO A 130 1.31 10.50 6.36
C PRO A 130 0.81 10.99 7.73
N ALA A 131 0.45 12.27 7.85
CA ALA A 131 -0.02 12.85 9.12
C ALA A 131 -1.31 12.22 9.65
N ASN A 132 -2.13 11.64 8.78
CA ASN A 132 -3.42 11.04 9.13
C ASN A 132 -3.33 9.54 9.45
N ILE A 133 -2.14 8.95 9.41
CA ILE A 133 -1.95 7.51 9.61
C ILE A 133 -1.66 7.21 11.08
N GLU A 134 -2.40 6.26 11.63
CA GLU A 134 -2.20 5.74 12.99
C GLU A 134 -1.14 4.65 13.01
N ARG A 135 -1.17 3.73 12.05
CA ARG A 135 -0.15 2.71 11.83
C ARG A 135 -0.27 2.12 10.43
N ILE A 136 0.77 1.43 9.98
CA ILE A 136 0.73 0.61 8.76
C ILE A 136 1.06 -0.82 9.14
N GLU A 137 0.23 -1.76 8.70
CA GLU A 137 0.45 -3.20 8.84
C GLU A 137 0.88 -3.78 7.49
N ILE A 138 1.99 -4.52 7.46
CA ILE A 138 2.54 -5.13 6.25
C ILE A 138 2.62 -6.65 6.47
N VAL A 139 1.85 -7.41 5.72
CA VAL A 139 1.89 -8.87 5.70
C VAL A 139 2.58 -9.30 4.41
N LYS A 140 3.75 -9.93 4.53
CA LYS A 140 4.56 -10.34 3.39
C LYS A 140 4.19 -11.77 2.96
N GLY A 141 3.86 -11.92 1.69
CA GLY A 141 3.41 -13.17 1.07
C GLY A 141 2.09 -13.70 1.62
N ALA A 142 1.62 -14.80 1.02
CA ALA A 142 0.61 -15.71 1.60
C ALA A 142 -0.70 -15.07 2.11
N ALA A 143 -1.18 -14.02 1.44
CA ALA A 143 -2.37 -13.29 1.87
C ALA A 143 -3.58 -13.47 0.93
N SER A 144 -3.39 -14.10 -0.23
CA SER A 144 -4.47 -14.38 -1.20
C SER A 144 -5.64 -15.21 -0.64
N SER A 145 -5.41 -16.07 0.36
CA SER A 145 -6.50 -16.85 0.98
C SER A 145 -7.55 -15.96 1.67
N LEU A 146 -7.14 -14.80 2.20
CA LEU A 146 -8.06 -13.85 2.83
C LEU A 146 -8.44 -12.73 1.87
N TYR A 147 -7.49 -12.26 1.06
CA TYR A 147 -7.62 -11.03 0.29
C TYR A 147 -7.52 -11.20 -1.23
N GLY A 148 -7.66 -12.41 -1.77
CA GLY A 148 -7.85 -12.63 -3.20
C GLY A 148 -6.64 -12.35 -4.10
N SER A 149 -6.91 -11.95 -5.35
CA SER A 149 -5.97 -12.04 -6.48
C SER A 149 -4.73 -11.15 -6.39
N ASP A 150 -4.85 -10.01 -5.69
CA ASP A 150 -3.83 -8.96 -5.75
C ASP A 150 -2.81 -9.10 -4.60
N ALA A 151 -2.91 -10.17 -3.79
CA ALA A 151 -2.19 -10.33 -2.54
C ALA A 151 -1.11 -11.44 -2.59
N ILE A 152 -0.50 -11.66 -3.76
CA ILE A 152 0.57 -12.66 -3.97
C ILE A 152 1.86 -12.25 -3.24
N ALA A 153 2.31 -11.02 -3.43
CA ALA A 153 3.52 -10.48 -2.79
C ALA A 153 3.25 -10.11 -1.33
N GLY A 154 2.04 -9.65 -1.03
CA GLY A 154 1.64 -9.28 0.32
C GLY A 154 0.50 -8.28 0.35
N VAL A 155 0.19 -7.81 1.57
CA VAL A 155 -0.85 -6.83 1.86
C VAL A 155 -0.26 -5.70 2.69
N ILE A 156 -0.52 -4.46 2.29
CA ILE A 156 -0.19 -3.25 3.04
C ILE A 156 -1.51 -2.61 3.47
N ASN A 157 -1.80 -2.64 4.77
CA ASN A 157 -3.02 -2.06 5.33
C ASN A 157 -2.67 -0.79 6.12
N ILE A 158 -3.14 0.35 5.60
CA ILE A 158 -2.93 1.67 6.18
C ILE A 158 -4.12 1.97 7.10
N ILE A 159 -3.85 2.06 8.40
CA ILE A 159 -4.86 2.36 9.41
C ILE A 159 -4.83 3.85 9.70
N THR A 160 -5.95 4.52 9.45
CA THR A 160 -6.09 5.97 9.66
C THR A 160 -6.43 6.30 11.11
N LYS A 161 -5.99 7.48 11.57
CA LYS A 161 -6.29 8.01 12.91
C LYS A 161 -7.80 8.19 13.09
N ARG A 162 -8.32 7.76 14.24
CA ARG A 162 -9.72 7.98 14.65
C ARG A 162 -9.82 9.01 15.77
N SER A 163 -10.91 9.78 15.80
CA SER A 163 -11.19 10.70 16.91
C SER A 163 -11.53 9.90 18.18
N ARG A 164 -10.78 10.17 19.26
CA ARG A 164 -11.02 9.57 20.58
C ARG A 164 -11.66 10.57 21.56
N GLU A 165 -11.55 11.86 21.27
CA GLU A 165 -12.04 12.96 22.11
C GLU A 165 -13.43 13.43 21.65
N LYS A 166 -14.12 14.21 22.50
CA LYS A 166 -15.37 14.90 22.10
C LYS A 166 -15.15 15.80 20.90
N MET A 167 -14.02 16.50 20.89
CA MET A 167 -13.57 17.33 19.78
C MET A 167 -12.05 17.31 19.72
N GLU A 168 -11.52 16.99 18.54
CA GLU A 168 -10.10 16.96 18.23
C GLU A 168 -9.88 17.73 16.92
N LEU A 169 -8.97 18.70 16.94
CA LEU A 169 -8.54 19.40 15.73
C LEU A 169 -7.03 19.20 15.60
N THR A 170 -6.60 18.70 14.46
CA THR A 170 -5.17 18.59 14.14
C THR A 170 -4.89 19.37 12.88
N SER A 171 -3.88 20.23 12.91
CA SER A 171 -3.36 20.90 11.72
C SER A 171 -1.87 20.63 11.61
N THR A 172 -1.42 20.15 10.45
CA THR A 172 -0.01 19.94 10.14
C THR A 172 0.32 20.75 8.90
N THR A 173 1.34 21.60 9.01
CA THR A 173 1.91 22.31 7.87
C THR A 173 3.37 21.89 7.73
N ARG A 174 3.80 21.53 6.52
CA ARG A 174 5.21 21.27 6.18
C ARG A 174 5.58 22.12 4.99
N VAL A 175 6.75 22.74 5.06
CA VAL A 175 7.37 23.48 3.95
C VAL A 175 8.79 22.99 3.77
N GLY A 176 9.23 22.87 2.52
CA GLY A 176 10.60 22.51 2.16
C GLY A 176 11.03 23.17 0.86
N GLU A 177 12.23 22.84 0.39
CA GLU A 177 12.76 23.37 -0.87
C GLU A 177 11.95 22.86 -2.07
N HIS A 178 12.16 23.46 -3.24
CA HIS A 178 11.43 23.16 -4.49
C HIS A 178 9.90 23.32 -4.38
N GLY A 179 9.44 24.27 -3.57
CA GLY A 179 8.02 24.54 -3.39
C GLY A 179 7.24 23.39 -2.76
N ASP A 180 7.90 22.50 -2.00
CA ASP A 180 7.25 21.40 -1.26
C ASP A 180 6.41 21.97 -0.12
N VAL A 181 5.14 22.26 -0.39
CA VAL A 181 4.18 22.79 0.59
C VAL A 181 3.11 21.74 0.85
N ARG A 182 2.84 21.49 2.12
CA ARG A 182 1.84 20.50 2.54
C ARG A 182 1.06 21.02 3.71
N GLN A 183 -0.24 20.91 3.59
CA GLN A 183 -1.15 21.28 4.64
C GLN A 183 -2.13 20.13 4.85
N SER A 184 -2.31 19.74 6.10
CA SER A 184 -3.31 18.78 6.53
C SER A 184 -4.09 19.42 7.66
N ALA A 185 -5.41 19.39 7.57
CA ALA A 185 -6.29 19.71 8.67
C ALA A 185 -7.25 18.55 8.86
N SER A 186 -7.38 18.06 10.09
CA SER A 186 -8.38 17.06 10.44
C SER A 186 -9.19 17.52 11.64
N PHE A 187 -10.51 17.38 11.51
CA PHE A 187 -11.47 17.71 12.53
C PHE A 187 -12.25 16.45 12.89
N GLY A 188 -12.09 16.02 14.13
CA GLY A 188 -12.79 14.88 14.68
C GLY A 188 -13.77 15.33 15.76
N PHE A 189 -14.97 14.79 15.75
CA PHE A 189 -15.91 14.96 16.85
C PHE A 189 -16.59 13.66 17.25
N ASN A 190 -16.98 13.60 18.51
CA ASN A 190 -17.71 12.48 19.09
C ASN A 190 -18.89 13.04 19.89
N TYR A 191 -20.09 12.83 19.36
CA TYR A 191 -21.35 13.28 19.96
C TYR A 191 -22.27 12.09 20.21
N GLY A 192 -22.29 11.63 21.46
CA GLY A 192 -23.11 10.50 21.90
C GLY A 192 -22.70 9.19 21.24
N LYS A 193 -23.50 8.75 20.26
CA LYS A 193 -23.30 7.51 19.49
C LYS A 193 -22.65 7.75 18.12
N LEU A 194 -22.44 9.01 17.73
CA LEU A 194 -21.92 9.39 16.43
C LEU A 194 -20.48 9.88 16.59
N LYS A 195 -19.59 9.35 15.77
CA LYS A 195 -18.21 9.82 15.62
C LYS A 195 -18.00 10.19 14.18
N SER A 196 -17.33 11.31 13.94
CA SER A 196 -16.95 11.74 12.60
C SER A 196 -15.52 12.26 12.62
N VAL A 197 -14.82 12.02 11.52
CA VAL A 197 -13.50 12.59 11.24
C VAL A 197 -13.50 13.09 9.80
N THR A 198 -13.42 14.42 9.65
CA THR A 198 -13.22 15.08 8.36
C THR A 198 -11.75 15.45 8.21
N GLY A 199 -11.18 15.23 7.04
CA GLY A 199 -9.80 15.55 6.71
C GLY A 199 -9.70 16.32 5.40
N ILE A 200 -8.92 17.40 5.38
CA ILE A 200 -8.61 18.19 4.19
C ILE A 200 -7.09 18.20 4.04
N ASN A 201 -6.60 17.88 2.85
CA ASN A 201 -5.18 17.84 2.54
C ASN A 201 -4.89 18.61 1.26
N PHE A 202 -3.83 19.40 1.30
CA PHE A 202 -3.23 20.06 0.14
C PHE A 202 -1.76 19.68 0.07
N ARG A 203 -1.27 19.41 -1.14
CA ARG A 203 0.14 19.21 -1.42
C ARG A 203 0.51 19.93 -2.71
N HIS A 204 1.65 20.60 -2.69
CA HIS A 204 2.26 21.22 -3.86
C HIS A 204 3.75 20.89 -3.92
N THR A 205 4.29 20.81 -5.12
CA THR A 205 5.73 20.82 -5.42
C THR A 205 5.91 21.52 -6.75
N ASP A 206 6.91 22.38 -6.87
CA ASP A 206 7.31 22.97 -8.15
C ASP A 206 8.08 21.99 -9.03
N GLY A 207 8.46 20.84 -8.46
CA GLY A 207 9.29 19.86 -9.13
C GLY A 207 10.75 20.28 -9.19
N TRP A 208 11.58 19.39 -9.70
CA TRP A 208 13.02 19.63 -9.84
C TRP A 208 13.60 18.79 -10.97
N ARG A 209 14.80 19.18 -11.40
CA ARG A 209 15.56 18.53 -12.46
C ARG A 209 16.97 18.21 -11.97
N ASN A 210 17.32 16.93 -11.98
CA ASN A 210 18.64 16.47 -11.54
C ASN A 210 19.69 16.52 -12.67
N THR A 211 19.26 16.46 -13.93
CA THR A 211 20.11 16.46 -15.11
C THR A 211 19.42 17.18 -16.26
N ASP A 212 20.18 17.85 -17.11
CA ASP A 212 19.71 18.43 -18.36
C ASP A 212 20.06 17.54 -19.57
N MET A 213 20.65 16.37 -19.33
CA MET A 213 21.00 15.42 -20.37
C MET A 213 19.84 14.47 -20.68
N GLN A 214 19.66 14.17 -21.95
CA GLN A 214 18.65 13.22 -22.44
C GLN A 214 19.28 12.21 -23.39
N TRP A 215 18.98 10.95 -23.15
CA TRP A 215 19.24 9.86 -24.07
C TRP A 215 18.13 9.83 -25.10
N ASP A 216 18.47 10.10 -26.36
CA ASP A 216 17.54 10.13 -27.47
C ASP A 216 18.27 9.68 -28.74
N GLN A 217 17.65 8.79 -29.52
CA GLN A 217 18.22 8.25 -30.76
C GLN A 217 19.66 7.71 -30.59
N ASN A 218 19.91 6.97 -29.51
CA ASN A 218 21.23 6.42 -29.15
C ASN A 218 22.34 7.45 -28.96
N GLN A 219 21.98 8.71 -28.71
CA GLN A 219 22.92 9.79 -28.43
C GLN A 219 22.54 10.50 -27.14
N LEU A 220 23.56 10.98 -26.43
CA LEU A 220 23.39 11.80 -25.24
C LEU A 220 23.34 13.28 -25.64
N LYS A 221 22.19 13.93 -25.43
CA LYS A 221 21.91 15.28 -25.88
C LYS A 221 21.67 16.22 -24.69
N PRO A 222 22.36 17.38 -24.60
CA PRO A 222 22.13 18.37 -23.55
C PRO A 222 20.88 19.22 -23.82
N GLY A 223 20.41 19.97 -22.82
CA GLY A 223 19.30 20.93 -22.98
C GLY A 223 17.90 20.34 -22.86
N SER A 224 17.75 19.19 -22.18
CA SER A 224 16.44 18.64 -21.84
C SER A 224 15.69 19.56 -20.88
N THR A 225 14.45 19.89 -21.22
CA THR A 225 13.56 20.69 -20.35
C THR A 225 12.77 19.81 -19.37
N MET A 226 12.89 18.49 -19.48
CA MET A 226 12.21 17.52 -18.65
C MET A 226 12.54 17.70 -17.17
N LEU A 227 11.55 17.47 -16.30
CA LEU A 227 11.76 17.44 -14.85
C LEU A 227 11.90 16.00 -14.36
N THR A 228 12.79 15.78 -13.39
CA THR A 228 12.96 14.50 -12.70
C THR A 228 11.71 14.17 -11.90
N VAL A 229 11.16 15.19 -11.23
CA VAL A 229 9.83 15.17 -10.63
C VAL A 229 9.06 16.37 -11.16
N ASN A 230 7.93 16.10 -11.81
CA ASN A 230 7.08 17.14 -12.38
C ASN A 230 6.41 17.98 -11.29
N ARG A 231 6.15 19.25 -11.63
CA ARG A 231 5.33 20.14 -10.82
C ARG A 231 3.95 19.51 -10.62
N SER A 232 3.46 19.47 -9.38
CA SER A 232 2.14 18.92 -9.11
C SER A 232 1.44 19.57 -7.93
N SER A 233 0.10 19.57 -8.01
CA SER A 233 -0.78 20.03 -6.95
C SER A 233 -1.85 18.99 -6.71
N ASN A 234 -2.06 18.62 -5.45
CA ASN A 234 -3.00 17.59 -5.05
C ASN A 234 -3.94 18.12 -3.96
N TYR A 235 -5.20 17.74 -4.03
CA TYR A 235 -6.20 18.03 -3.03
C TYR A 235 -6.91 16.74 -2.65
N THR A 236 -7.06 16.50 -1.35
CA THR A 236 -7.84 15.38 -0.82
C THR A 236 -8.82 15.86 0.23
N LEU A 237 -10.09 15.52 0.06
CA LEU A 237 -11.12 15.61 1.10
C LEU A 237 -11.51 14.19 1.51
N SER A 238 -11.53 13.91 2.81
CA SER A 238 -11.95 12.61 3.35
C SER A 238 -12.93 12.80 4.49
N GLU A 239 -13.92 11.93 4.58
CA GLU A 239 -14.89 11.86 5.69
C GLU A 239 -15.01 10.41 6.15
N ASN A 240 -14.95 10.20 7.47
CA ASN A 240 -15.22 8.91 8.10
C ASN A 240 -16.24 9.09 9.21
N LEU A 241 -17.41 8.46 9.06
CA LEU A 241 -18.52 8.51 9.99
C LEU A 241 -18.71 7.12 10.60
N GLU A 242 -18.81 7.05 11.93
CA GLU A 242 -19.16 5.84 12.67
C GLU A 242 -20.38 6.13 13.54
N TRP A 243 -21.43 5.32 13.39
CA TRP A 243 -22.66 5.43 14.14
C TRP A 243 -22.98 4.14 14.90
N GLN A 244 -22.87 4.21 16.22
CA GLN A 244 -23.23 3.13 17.12
C GLN A 244 -24.74 3.13 17.38
N VAL A 245 -25.53 2.60 16.44
CA VAL A 245 -27.00 2.53 16.52
C VAL A 245 -27.44 1.95 17.87
N ASN A 246 -26.88 0.81 18.26
CA ASN A 246 -27.11 0.17 19.55
C ASN A 246 -25.88 -0.64 20.01
N ARG A 247 -26.00 -1.44 21.08
CA ARG A 247 -24.87 -2.24 21.62
C ARG A 247 -24.40 -3.36 20.67
N LYS A 248 -25.25 -3.80 19.75
CA LYS A 248 -24.97 -4.88 18.79
C LYS A 248 -24.60 -4.35 17.40
N LEU A 249 -25.26 -3.31 16.91
CA LEU A 249 -25.08 -2.78 15.56
C LEU A 249 -24.26 -1.48 15.57
N ASN A 250 -23.17 -1.48 14.81
CA ASN A 250 -22.37 -0.32 14.45
C ASN A 250 -22.40 -0.13 12.93
N LEU A 251 -22.62 1.09 12.47
CA LEU A 251 -22.59 1.46 11.05
C LEU A 251 -21.40 2.37 10.78
N THR A 252 -20.83 2.27 9.59
CA THR A 252 -19.74 3.12 9.12
C THR A 252 -20.06 3.64 7.73
N ALA A 253 -19.71 4.89 7.46
CA ALA A 253 -19.76 5.48 6.14
C ALA A 253 -18.47 6.26 5.90
N GLU A 254 -17.87 6.08 4.72
CA GLU A 254 -16.60 6.69 4.35
C GLU A 254 -16.72 7.31 2.97
N GLY A 255 -16.15 8.50 2.80
CA GLY A 255 -16.08 9.21 1.54
C GLY A 255 -14.70 9.80 1.34
N THR A 256 -14.16 9.72 0.12
CA THR A 256 -12.91 10.39 -0.24
C THR A 256 -13.04 10.98 -1.64
N TYR A 257 -12.59 12.21 -1.80
CA TYR A 257 -12.46 12.92 -3.07
C TYR A 257 -11.02 13.36 -3.24
N TYR A 258 -10.44 13.09 -4.41
CA TYR A 258 -9.05 13.40 -4.71
C TYR A 258 -8.91 13.97 -6.12
N GLU A 259 -8.14 15.04 -6.22
CA GLU A 259 -7.70 15.60 -7.50
C GLU A 259 -6.20 15.84 -7.49
N ARG A 260 -5.59 15.64 -8.65
CA ARG A 260 -4.18 15.91 -8.87
C ARG A 260 -3.94 16.45 -10.27
N TRP A 261 -3.16 17.51 -10.34
CA TRP A 261 -2.63 18.06 -11.58
C TRP A 261 -1.12 17.82 -11.61
N VAL A 262 -0.61 17.31 -12.72
CA VAL A 262 0.82 17.14 -12.97
C VAL A 262 1.17 17.90 -14.24
N MET A 263 1.93 18.97 -14.09
CA MET A 263 2.34 19.83 -15.20
C MET A 263 3.60 19.26 -15.82
N ARG A 264 3.58 19.07 -17.14
CA ARG A 264 4.67 18.47 -17.90
C ARG A 264 5.31 19.53 -18.78
N THR A 265 6.63 19.55 -18.76
CA THR A 265 7.41 20.42 -19.62
C THR A 265 7.54 19.81 -21.01
N HIS A 266 7.54 20.65 -22.04
CA HIS A 266 7.84 20.28 -23.42
C HIS A 266 9.20 20.85 -23.82
N GLY A 267 9.94 20.13 -24.67
CA GLY A 267 11.30 20.51 -25.04
C GLY A 267 11.74 19.99 -26.41
N PRO A 268 12.94 20.39 -26.85
CA PRO A 268 13.45 20.06 -28.19
C PRO A 268 13.59 18.56 -28.45
N TRP A 269 13.80 17.76 -27.39
CA TRP A 269 14.04 16.32 -27.48
C TRP A 269 12.82 15.47 -27.12
N LYS A 270 11.78 16.05 -26.52
CA LYS A 270 10.55 15.32 -26.18
C LYS A 270 9.35 16.24 -26.27
N TYR A 271 8.47 15.92 -27.22
CA TYR A 271 7.23 16.63 -27.41
C TYR A 271 6.16 16.04 -26.49
N LEU A 272 5.80 16.78 -25.44
CA LEU A 272 4.76 16.40 -24.49
C LEU A 272 3.63 17.44 -24.57
N PRO A 273 2.61 17.21 -25.42
CA PRO A 273 1.59 18.21 -25.68
C PRO A 273 0.56 18.36 -24.55
N ASN A 274 0.61 17.50 -23.53
CA ASN A 274 -0.40 17.39 -22.49
C ASN A 274 0.19 17.32 -21.08
N ASP A 275 -0.57 17.88 -20.14
CA ASP A 275 -0.46 17.68 -18.70
C ASP A 275 -1.33 16.51 -18.25
N PHE A 276 -1.05 15.94 -17.07
CA PHE A 276 -1.90 14.89 -16.50
C PHE A 276 -2.86 15.49 -15.47
N TYR A 277 -4.10 15.03 -15.53
CA TYR A 277 -5.11 15.33 -14.54
C TYR A 277 -5.80 14.04 -14.06
N TYR A 278 -5.88 13.91 -12.74
CA TYR A 278 -6.51 12.78 -12.07
C TYR A 278 -7.68 13.27 -11.24
N ARG A 279 -8.80 12.54 -11.30
CA ARG A 279 -9.99 12.81 -10.48
C ARG A 279 -10.61 11.51 -9.99
N ASN A 280 -10.52 11.32 -8.68
CA ASN A 280 -10.92 10.09 -8.02
C ASN A 280 -11.96 10.37 -6.93
N TYR A 281 -12.86 9.43 -6.74
CA TYR A 281 -13.72 9.41 -5.57
C TYR A 281 -14.03 7.98 -5.14
N THR A 282 -14.11 7.78 -3.83
CA THR A 282 -14.42 6.51 -3.21
C THR A 282 -15.49 6.72 -2.15
N PHE A 283 -16.48 5.84 -2.14
CA PHE A 283 -17.52 5.77 -1.12
C PHE A 283 -17.56 4.36 -0.56
N ALA A 284 -17.73 4.23 0.75
CA ALA A 284 -17.94 2.94 1.37
C ALA A 284 -18.97 3.03 2.49
N ALA A 285 -19.80 2.02 2.64
CA ALA A 285 -20.70 1.83 3.76
C ALA A 285 -20.46 0.46 4.35
N GLY A 286 -20.38 0.38 5.66
CA GLY A 286 -20.10 -0.87 6.39
C GLY A 286 -21.00 -1.02 7.60
N SER A 287 -21.23 -2.26 8.00
CA SER A 287 -21.95 -2.60 9.21
C SER A 287 -21.18 -3.67 9.97
N ARG A 288 -21.21 -3.57 11.30
CA ARG A 288 -20.72 -4.60 12.22
C ARG A 288 -21.83 -4.95 13.19
N TYR A 289 -22.28 -6.19 13.16
CA TYR A 289 -23.33 -6.71 14.03
C TYR A 289 -22.75 -7.77 14.97
N LYS A 290 -22.77 -7.46 16.27
CA LYS A 290 -22.38 -8.40 17.33
C LYS A 290 -23.50 -9.41 17.58
N LEU A 291 -23.15 -10.68 17.49
CA LEU A 291 -23.97 -11.81 17.87
C LEU A 291 -23.81 -12.08 19.37
N ASN A 292 -24.17 -13.29 19.82
CA ASN A 292 -23.94 -13.71 21.19
C ASN A 292 -22.44 -13.95 21.46
N GLY A 293 -21.99 -13.62 22.66
CA GLY A 293 -20.59 -13.79 23.05
C GLY A 293 -19.65 -12.84 22.28
N ARG A 294 -18.56 -13.40 21.74
CA ARG A 294 -17.55 -12.66 20.96
C ARG A 294 -17.82 -12.65 19.45
N ASN A 295 -18.85 -13.36 18.99
CA ASN A 295 -19.14 -13.57 17.57
C ASN A 295 -19.66 -12.28 16.92
N TYR A 296 -19.29 -12.04 15.66
CA TYR A 296 -19.81 -10.89 14.93
C TYR A 296 -19.84 -11.14 13.41
N LEU A 297 -20.73 -10.41 12.74
CA LEU A 297 -20.82 -10.31 11.30
C LEU A 297 -20.44 -8.90 10.86
N THR A 298 -19.77 -8.79 9.72
CA THR A 298 -19.62 -7.52 9.00
C THR A 298 -20.16 -7.62 7.60
N ALA A 299 -20.74 -6.53 7.11
CA ALA A 299 -21.12 -6.39 5.72
C ALA A 299 -20.66 -5.02 5.24
N ASP A 300 -19.91 -5.00 4.15
CA ASP A 300 -19.25 -3.83 3.60
C ASP A 300 -19.57 -3.72 2.11
N LEU A 301 -19.91 -2.52 1.66
CA LEU A 301 -20.11 -2.16 0.25
C LEU A 301 -19.24 -0.95 -0.04
N SER A 302 -18.44 -1.02 -1.09
CA SER A 302 -17.62 0.09 -1.54
C SER A 302 -17.73 0.29 -3.04
N TYR A 303 -17.66 1.56 -3.42
CA TYR A 303 -17.60 2.02 -4.79
C TYR A 303 -16.39 2.93 -4.96
N GLY A 304 -15.57 2.62 -5.95
CA GLY A 304 -14.44 3.42 -6.35
C GLY A 304 -14.56 3.89 -7.78
N ARG A 305 -14.16 5.13 -8.05
CA ARG A 305 -13.88 5.60 -9.39
C ARG A 305 -12.50 6.26 -9.46
N TYR A 306 -11.65 5.74 -10.33
CA TYR A 306 -10.37 6.32 -10.72
C TYR A 306 -10.48 6.89 -12.13
N GLY A 307 -10.09 8.15 -12.33
CA GLY A 307 -10.21 8.83 -13.62
C GLY A 307 -8.93 9.52 -14.02
N TYR A 308 -8.46 9.25 -15.23
CA TYR A 308 -7.24 9.79 -15.80
C TYR A 308 -7.53 10.53 -17.12
N PHE A 309 -6.97 11.74 -17.23
CA PHE A 309 -7.22 12.66 -18.33
C PHE A 309 -5.94 13.36 -18.79
N TYR A 310 -5.92 13.74 -20.05
CA TYR A 310 -4.94 14.66 -20.63
C TYR A 310 -5.52 16.06 -20.74
N ASP A 311 -4.77 17.05 -20.24
CA ASP A 311 -5.04 18.46 -20.44
C ASP A 311 -4.06 18.99 -21.50
N TYR A 312 -4.54 19.15 -22.74
CA TYR A 312 -3.69 19.57 -23.86
C TYR A 312 -3.29 21.04 -23.73
N LYS A 313 -1.99 21.30 -23.88
CA LYS A 313 -1.37 22.63 -23.94
C LYS A 313 -0.92 22.98 -25.36
N LEU A 314 -0.62 21.97 -26.15
CA LEU A 314 -0.21 22.09 -27.54
C LEU A 314 -1.13 21.26 -28.43
N LYS A 315 -1.13 21.57 -29.73
CA LYS A 315 -1.84 20.77 -30.72
C LYS A 315 -1.21 19.39 -30.80
N ASP A 316 -2.02 18.34 -30.83
CA ASP A 316 -1.54 16.97 -30.99
C ASP A 316 -2.34 16.25 -32.07
N ILE A 317 -1.65 15.49 -32.91
CA ILE A 317 -2.25 14.65 -33.95
C ILE A 317 -1.99 13.21 -33.54
N THR A 318 -3.03 12.51 -33.12
CA THR A 318 -2.88 11.17 -32.55
C THR A 318 -2.68 10.10 -33.62
N ASP A 319 -2.30 8.91 -33.16
CA ASP A 319 -2.30 7.69 -33.99
C ASP A 319 -3.71 7.06 -34.10
N TYR A 320 -4.73 7.68 -33.49
CA TYR A 320 -6.10 7.18 -33.53
C TYR A 320 -6.83 7.77 -34.73
N PHE A 321 -7.59 6.92 -35.42
CA PHE A 321 -8.40 7.32 -36.56
C PHE A 321 -9.88 7.38 -36.18
N LYS A 322 -10.58 8.38 -36.70
CA LYS A 322 -12.03 8.50 -36.67
C LYS A 322 -12.51 8.91 -38.05
N ASP A 323 -13.41 8.12 -38.63
CA ASP A 323 -13.97 8.37 -39.97
C ASP A 323 -12.90 8.52 -41.08
N GLY A 324 -11.76 7.84 -40.92
CA GLY A 324 -10.62 7.89 -41.86
C GLY A 324 -9.57 8.96 -41.58
N ASP A 325 -9.85 9.91 -40.68
CA ASP A 325 -8.93 10.99 -40.31
C ASP A 325 -8.29 10.76 -38.94
N ARG A 326 -7.04 11.23 -38.78
CA ARG A 326 -6.38 11.23 -37.47
C ARG A 326 -7.04 12.22 -36.53
N ILE A 327 -7.31 11.80 -35.30
CA ILE A 327 -7.89 12.66 -34.28
C ILE A 327 -6.89 13.75 -33.91
N THR A 328 -7.33 15.00 -33.97
CA THR A 328 -6.53 16.16 -33.58
C THR A 328 -7.08 16.76 -32.30
N TYR A 329 -6.21 16.93 -31.30
CA TYR A 329 -6.52 17.64 -30.07
C TYR A 329 -5.88 19.02 -30.05
N TYR A 330 -6.56 19.95 -29.38
CA TYR A 330 -6.22 21.36 -29.34
C TYR A 330 -5.93 21.84 -27.91
N PRO A 331 -5.10 22.88 -27.75
CA PRO A 331 -4.86 23.52 -26.46
C PRO A 331 -6.16 23.89 -25.72
N GLY A 332 -6.22 23.59 -24.43
CA GLY A 332 -7.38 23.82 -23.57
C GLY A 332 -8.38 22.66 -23.51
N GLN A 333 -8.24 21.64 -24.35
CA GLN A 333 -9.09 20.45 -24.28
C GLN A 333 -8.64 19.49 -23.18
N ARG A 334 -9.62 18.98 -22.43
CA ARG A 334 -9.45 17.88 -21.47
C ARG A 334 -10.02 16.60 -22.05
N ILE A 335 -9.17 15.61 -22.29
CA ILE A 335 -9.53 14.35 -22.95
C ILE A 335 -9.44 13.20 -21.95
N LYS A 336 -10.54 12.45 -21.82
CA LYS A 336 -10.59 11.21 -21.02
C LYS A 336 -9.66 10.17 -21.64
N GLN A 337 -8.71 9.68 -20.85
CA GLN A 337 -7.84 8.56 -21.23
C GLN A 337 -8.40 7.25 -20.69
N SER A 338 -8.70 7.20 -19.38
CA SER A 338 -9.44 6.07 -18.81
C SER A 338 -10.31 6.47 -17.63
N ILE A 339 -11.42 5.75 -17.46
CA ILE A 339 -12.22 5.75 -16.24
C ILE A 339 -12.37 4.32 -15.79
N GLN A 340 -12.14 4.12 -14.50
CA GLN A 340 -12.11 2.81 -13.90
C GLN A 340 -13.01 2.82 -12.69
N GLN A 341 -13.86 1.82 -12.61
CA GLN A 341 -14.90 1.72 -11.62
C GLN A 341 -14.82 0.35 -10.96
N GLN A 342 -14.89 0.35 -9.63
CA GLN A 342 -14.92 -0.87 -8.84
C GLN A 342 -16.11 -0.82 -7.90
N VAL A 343 -16.91 -1.88 -7.90
CA VAL A 343 -17.88 -2.17 -6.84
C VAL A 343 -17.38 -3.39 -6.11
N LEU A 344 -17.25 -3.31 -4.79
CA LEU A 344 -16.87 -4.43 -3.95
C LEU A 344 -17.87 -4.57 -2.81
N ALA A 345 -18.54 -5.71 -2.77
CA ALA A 345 -19.43 -6.12 -1.70
C ALA A 345 -18.81 -7.31 -0.96
N GLN A 346 -18.73 -7.23 0.36
CA GLN A 346 -18.16 -8.26 1.22
C GLN A 346 -19.07 -8.52 2.41
N VAL A 347 -19.26 -9.79 2.74
CA VAL A 347 -19.87 -10.23 3.99
C VAL A 347 -18.90 -11.16 4.68
N LYS A 348 -18.64 -10.93 5.97
CA LYS A 348 -17.68 -11.69 6.76
C LYS A 348 -18.28 -12.09 8.11
N GLY A 349 -18.01 -13.30 8.54
CA GLY A 349 -18.42 -13.82 9.84
C GLY A 349 -17.22 -14.29 10.64
N ILE A 350 -17.19 -13.96 11.93
CA ILE A 350 -16.15 -14.36 12.87
C ILE A 350 -16.84 -15.06 14.05
N PHE A 351 -16.53 -16.33 14.23
CA PHE A 351 -17.15 -17.21 15.21
C PHE A 351 -16.09 -17.79 16.14
N TYR A 352 -16.28 -17.61 17.44
CA TYR A 352 -15.45 -18.14 18.50
C TYR A 352 -16.13 -19.39 19.07
N PHE A 353 -15.49 -20.55 18.90
CA PHE A 353 -15.95 -21.81 19.47
C PHE A 353 -15.12 -22.14 20.71
N GLY A 354 -15.58 -21.66 21.87
CA GLY A 354 -14.80 -21.67 23.11
C GLY A 354 -13.61 -20.70 23.02
N ASP A 355 -12.51 -21.04 23.71
CA ASP A 355 -11.29 -20.21 23.74
C ASP A 355 -10.18 -20.71 22.81
N ARG A 356 -10.37 -21.85 22.13
CA ARG A 356 -9.33 -22.48 21.29
C ARG A 356 -9.54 -22.34 19.79
N HIS A 357 -10.76 -22.07 19.35
CA HIS A 357 -11.14 -22.12 17.94
C HIS A 357 -11.75 -20.80 17.50
N ILE A 358 -11.20 -20.20 16.44
CA ILE A 358 -11.74 -19.00 15.80
C ILE A 358 -11.92 -19.30 14.32
N LEU A 359 -13.18 -19.29 13.88
CA LEU A 359 -13.55 -19.50 12.50
C LEU A 359 -13.86 -18.14 11.83
N ASN A 360 -13.09 -17.79 10.82
CA ASN A 360 -13.28 -16.63 9.96
C ASN A 360 -13.80 -17.08 8.60
N THR A 361 -15.01 -16.67 8.24
CA THR A 361 -15.62 -16.97 6.94
C THR A 361 -16.01 -15.70 6.21
N GLY A 362 -16.12 -15.76 4.89
CA GLY A 362 -16.67 -14.65 4.13
C GLY A 362 -16.99 -14.96 2.68
N ILE A 363 -17.77 -14.06 2.10
CA ILE A 363 -18.16 -14.03 0.69
C ILE A 363 -17.84 -12.64 0.16
N GLU A 364 -17.35 -12.58 -1.06
CA GLU A 364 -16.91 -11.35 -1.72
C GLU A 364 -17.41 -11.35 -3.16
N TYR A 365 -18.01 -10.24 -3.60
CA TYR A 365 -18.35 -9.98 -4.98
C TYR A 365 -17.68 -8.68 -5.41
N GLN A 366 -16.88 -8.76 -6.48
CA GLN A 366 -16.20 -7.61 -7.05
C GLN A 366 -16.60 -7.47 -8.51
N TYR A 367 -17.00 -6.26 -8.92
CA TYR A 367 -17.27 -5.90 -10.30
C TYR A 367 -16.37 -4.74 -10.69
N ASN A 368 -15.55 -4.96 -11.73
CA ASN A 368 -14.63 -3.96 -12.26
C ASN A 368 -15.07 -3.60 -13.68
N ARG A 369 -15.12 -2.30 -13.97
CA ARG A 369 -15.44 -1.74 -15.28
C ARG A 369 -14.36 -0.75 -15.68
N LEU A 370 -13.85 -0.87 -16.89
CA LEU A 370 -12.87 0.02 -17.49
C LEU A 370 -13.48 0.65 -18.74
N GLU A 371 -13.51 1.97 -18.77
CA GLU A 371 -13.74 2.76 -19.98
C GLU A 371 -12.39 3.27 -20.47
N SER A 372 -12.00 2.93 -21.69
CA SER A 372 -10.74 3.33 -22.30
C SER A 372 -10.98 3.60 -23.79
N PRO A 373 -11.32 4.85 -24.16
CA PRO A 373 -11.66 5.19 -25.54
C PRO A 373 -10.53 4.84 -26.51
N HIS A 374 -10.85 4.24 -27.65
CA HIS A 374 -9.91 3.80 -28.69
C HIS A 374 -8.90 2.72 -28.26
N HIS A 375 -8.98 2.23 -27.02
CA HIS A 375 -8.09 1.19 -26.51
C HIS A 375 -8.76 -0.16 -26.29
N ILE A 376 -10.09 -0.20 -26.35
CA ILE A 376 -10.92 -1.38 -26.11
C ILE A 376 -12.01 -1.38 -27.17
N ALA A 377 -12.33 -2.55 -27.72
CA ALA A 377 -13.47 -2.69 -28.63
C ALA A 377 -14.76 -2.20 -27.95
N GLY A 378 -15.42 -1.18 -28.52
CA GLY A 378 -16.60 -0.55 -27.91
C GLY A 378 -16.31 0.32 -26.69
N ASP A 379 -15.04 0.72 -26.49
CA ASP A 379 -14.51 1.61 -25.44
C ASP A 379 -14.70 1.15 -23.99
N ILE A 380 -15.38 0.03 -23.74
CA ILE A 380 -15.80 -0.40 -22.40
C ILE A 380 -15.62 -1.91 -22.27
N ALA A 381 -14.97 -2.34 -21.19
CA ALA A 381 -14.91 -3.73 -20.77
C ALA A 381 -15.21 -3.89 -19.28
N SER A 382 -15.65 -5.09 -18.88
CA SER A 382 -15.92 -5.40 -17.48
C SER A 382 -15.67 -6.85 -17.12
N VAL A 383 -15.25 -7.07 -15.88
CA VAL A 383 -15.03 -8.39 -15.28
C VAL A 383 -15.68 -8.43 -13.91
N TYR A 384 -16.09 -9.62 -13.49
CA TYR A 384 -16.55 -9.87 -12.13
C TYR A 384 -15.76 -11.03 -11.50
N THR A 385 -15.61 -10.97 -10.18
CA THR A 385 -15.19 -12.09 -9.35
C THR A 385 -16.22 -12.35 -8.26
N LEU A 386 -16.47 -13.63 -7.99
CA LEU A 386 -17.22 -14.09 -6.84
C LEU A 386 -16.31 -15.02 -6.04
N ALA A 387 -16.15 -14.77 -4.75
CA ALA A 387 -15.32 -15.58 -3.89
C ALA A 387 -16.02 -15.97 -2.60
N ALA A 388 -15.66 -17.14 -2.09
CA ALA A 388 -15.99 -17.59 -0.75
C ALA A 388 -14.72 -18.12 -0.08
N TYR A 389 -14.58 -17.87 1.21
CA TYR A 389 -13.43 -18.34 1.99
C TYR A 389 -13.82 -18.75 3.40
N ALA A 390 -13.01 -19.65 3.96
CA ALA A 390 -13.05 -20.05 5.35
C ALA A 390 -11.62 -20.22 5.87
N GLN A 391 -11.37 -19.78 7.10
CA GLN A 391 -10.11 -19.93 7.80
C GLN A 391 -10.38 -20.27 9.26
N GLU A 392 -9.76 -21.33 9.73
CA GLU A 392 -9.79 -21.77 11.12
C GLU A 392 -8.46 -21.43 11.79
N GLU A 393 -8.54 -20.84 12.97
CA GLU A 393 -7.42 -20.64 13.88
C GLU A 393 -7.61 -21.51 15.12
N TRP A 394 -6.69 -22.45 15.31
CA TRP A 394 -6.72 -23.43 16.37
C TRP A 394 -5.54 -23.25 17.33
N THR A 395 -5.84 -22.86 18.56
CA THR A 395 -4.89 -22.92 19.68
C THR A 395 -4.79 -24.35 20.16
N ALA A 396 -3.95 -25.15 19.49
CA ALA A 396 -3.76 -26.57 19.75
C ALA A 396 -3.19 -26.81 21.16
N THR A 397 -2.25 -25.97 21.58
CA THR A 397 -1.73 -25.92 22.95
C THR A 397 -1.49 -24.46 23.35
N SER A 398 -1.14 -24.17 24.62
CA SER A 398 -0.78 -22.81 25.05
C SER A 398 0.39 -22.19 24.25
N ASN A 399 1.20 -23.04 23.62
CA ASN A 399 2.42 -22.65 22.93
C ASN A 399 2.35 -22.91 21.42
N LEU A 400 1.26 -23.47 20.89
CA LEU A 400 1.12 -23.81 19.48
C LEU A 400 -0.22 -23.31 18.94
N ILE A 401 -0.17 -22.42 17.97
CA ILE A 401 -1.32 -21.93 17.21
C ILE A 401 -1.17 -22.38 15.76
N LEU A 402 -2.21 -23.01 15.23
CA LEU A 402 -2.29 -23.46 13.85
C LEU A 402 -3.37 -22.65 13.13
N THR A 403 -3.11 -22.28 11.88
CA THR A 403 -4.09 -21.61 11.03
C THR A 403 -4.19 -22.37 9.72
N ALA A 404 -5.40 -22.70 9.30
CA ALA A 404 -5.66 -23.32 8.00
C ALA A 404 -6.81 -22.59 7.34
N GLY A 405 -6.69 -22.30 6.04
CA GLY A 405 -7.75 -21.62 5.31
C GLY A 405 -7.73 -21.93 3.82
N VAL A 406 -8.87 -21.71 3.19
CA VAL A 406 -9.06 -21.90 1.75
C VAL A 406 -10.00 -20.83 1.22
N ARG A 407 -9.69 -20.34 0.02
CA ARG A 407 -10.55 -19.45 -0.76
C ARG A 407 -10.77 -20.02 -2.14
N GLY A 408 -12.03 -20.09 -2.56
CA GLY A 408 -12.41 -20.32 -3.95
C GLY A 408 -12.86 -19.02 -4.57
N THR A 409 -12.26 -18.64 -5.70
CA THR A 409 -12.62 -17.44 -6.45
C THR A 409 -12.99 -17.80 -7.88
N GLN A 410 -14.25 -17.61 -8.25
CA GLN A 410 -14.73 -17.68 -9.62
C GLN A 410 -14.51 -16.32 -10.28
N HIS A 411 -13.73 -16.28 -11.36
CA HIS A 411 -13.54 -15.10 -12.18
C HIS A 411 -14.20 -15.29 -13.56
N LYS A 412 -14.68 -14.19 -14.15
CA LYS A 412 -15.41 -14.18 -15.43
C LYS A 412 -14.69 -14.98 -16.52
N GLU A 413 -13.41 -14.71 -16.76
CA GLU A 413 -12.66 -15.33 -17.87
C GLU A 413 -11.86 -16.57 -17.43
N THR A 414 -11.23 -16.54 -16.25
CA THR A 414 -10.27 -17.59 -15.86
C THR A 414 -10.89 -18.76 -15.11
N GLY A 415 -12.19 -18.73 -14.83
CA GLY A 415 -12.87 -19.76 -14.05
C GLY A 415 -12.51 -19.77 -12.56
N LEU A 416 -12.62 -20.95 -11.94
CA LEU A 416 -12.40 -21.16 -10.51
C LEU A 416 -10.91 -21.26 -10.16
N ASN A 417 -10.47 -20.46 -9.20
CA ASN A 417 -9.12 -20.46 -8.65
C ASN A 417 -9.17 -20.76 -7.15
N LEU A 418 -8.33 -21.71 -6.68
CA LEU A 418 -8.23 -22.10 -5.28
C LEU A 418 -6.95 -21.54 -4.63
N SER A 419 -7.06 -21.06 -3.41
CA SER A 419 -5.94 -20.49 -2.63
C SER A 419 -5.92 -21.04 -1.20
N PRO A 420 -5.46 -22.29 -1.01
CA PRO A 420 -5.22 -22.86 0.31
C PRO A 420 -4.03 -22.21 1.02
N LYS A 421 -4.09 -22.16 2.35
CA LYS A 421 -3.05 -21.66 3.24
C LYS A 421 -2.99 -22.50 4.51
N VAL A 422 -1.77 -22.75 4.98
CA VAL A 422 -1.50 -23.29 6.32
C VAL A 422 -0.39 -22.48 6.97
N SER A 423 -0.53 -22.19 8.25
CA SER A 423 0.46 -21.48 9.04
C SER A 423 0.52 -22.04 10.46
N ALA A 424 1.69 -21.96 11.08
CA ALA A 424 1.92 -22.39 12.45
C ALA A 424 2.77 -21.36 13.19
N LEU A 425 2.41 -21.09 14.44
CA LEU A 425 3.20 -20.34 15.41
C LEU A 425 3.48 -21.25 16.61
N TYR A 426 4.76 -21.46 16.90
CA TYR A 426 5.23 -22.12 18.11
C TYR A 426 5.97 -21.13 19.02
N LYS A 427 5.58 -21.07 20.29
CA LYS A 427 6.16 -20.18 21.31
C LYS A 427 7.06 -20.97 22.24
N ALA A 428 8.33 -20.63 22.26
CA ALA A 428 9.37 -21.25 23.09
C ALA A 428 10.04 -20.18 23.96
N GLY A 429 9.45 -19.88 25.12
CA GLY A 429 9.94 -18.81 26.00
C GLY A 429 9.85 -17.45 25.32
N ASN A 430 10.99 -16.80 25.11
CA ASN A 430 11.08 -15.51 24.41
C ASN A 430 11.22 -15.66 22.88
N PHE A 431 11.18 -16.88 22.35
CA PHE A 431 11.27 -17.13 20.92
C PHE A 431 9.91 -17.49 20.34
N ASN A 432 9.57 -16.89 19.20
CA ASN A 432 8.45 -17.25 18.36
C ASN A 432 8.99 -17.87 17.07
N LEU A 433 8.59 -19.09 16.77
CA LEU A 433 8.89 -19.77 15.52
C LEU A 433 7.64 -19.79 14.66
N ARG A 434 7.74 -19.33 13.41
CA ARG A 434 6.63 -19.31 12.47
C ARG A 434 6.98 -20.07 11.21
N ALA A 435 6.04 -20.83 10.70
CA ALA A 435 6.11 -21.43 9.38
C ALA A 435 4.81 -21.15 8.64
N SER A 436 4.90 -20.89 7.34
CA SER A 436 3.72 -20.64 6.50
C SER A 436 3.92 -21.21 5.10
N TYR A 437 2.87 -21.79 4.57
CA TYR A 437 2.75 -22.20 3.17
C TYR A 437 1.40 -21.71 2.64
N ALA A 438 1.41 -21.05 1.49
CA ALA A 438 0.18 -20.60 0.86
C ALA A 438 0.27 -20.63 -0.66
N MET A 439 -0.86 -20.94 -1.27
CA MET A 439 -1.08 -20.77 -2.68
C MET A 439 -1.87 -19.47 -2.91
N GLY A 440 -1.51 -18.75 -3.96
CA GLY A 440 -2.20 -17.55 -4.42
C GLY A 440 -2.39 -17.58 -5.92
N PHE A 441 -3.21 -16.67 -6.42
CA PHE A 441 -3.39 -16.46 -7.85
C PHE A 441 -3.49 -14.96 -8.14
N LYS A 442 -3.19 -14.55 -9.38
CA LYS A 442 -3.43 -13.20 -9.90
C LYS A 442 -4.28 -13.36 -11.15
N ALA A 443 -5.47 -12.77 -11.14
CA ALA A 443 -6.32 -12.73 -12.32
C ALA A 443 -5.72 -11.76 -13.37
N PRO A 444 -5.88 -12.03 -14.67
CA PRO A 444 -5.56 -11.08 -15.71
C PRO A 444 -6.34 -9.78 -15.51
N THR A 445 -5.68 -8.66 -15.79
CA THR A 445 -6.27 -7.32 -15.77
C THR A 445 -7.23 -7.15 -16.95
N ILE A 446 -8.17 -6.20 -16.86
CA ILE A 446 -9.07 -5.88 -17.98
C ILE A 446 -8.26 -5.45 -19.22
N LYS A 447 -7.11 -4.80 -19.01
CA LYS A 447 -6.20 -4.40 -20.10
C LYS A 447 -5.60 -5.64 -20.78
N GLU A 448 -5.06 -6.60 -20.03
CA GLU A 448 -4.53 -7.86 -20.60
C GLU A 448 -5.60 -8.68 -21.35
N LEU A 449 -6.86 -8.62 -20.90
CA LEU A 449 -7.97 -9.38 -21.49
C LEU A 449 -8.56 -8.73 -22.75
N TYR A 450 -8.73 -7.40 -22.77
CA TYR A 450 -9.58 -6.72 -23.76
C TYR A 450 -8.95 -5.49 -24.42
N TYR A 451 -7.69 -5.13 -24.15
CA TYR A 451 -7.07 -4.06 -24.91
C TYR A 451 -6.96 -4.43 -26.38
N GLU A 452 -7.42 -3.53 -27.24
CA GLU A 452 -7.43 -3.70 -28.69
C GLU A 452 -7.14 -2.33 -29.27
N HIS A 453 -5.88 -2.08 -29.65
CA HIS A 453 -5.48 -0.79 -30.20
C HIS A 453 -4.22 -0.86 -31.05
N THR A 454 -4.03 0.16 -31.86
CA THR A 454 -2.84 0.40 -32.66
C THR A 454 -2.16 1.68 -32.20
N GLY A 455 -0.84 1.69 -32.19
CA GLY A 455 -0.08 2.91 -31.86
C GLY A 455 1.42 2.71 -31.95
N SER A 456 2.14 3.82 -32.03
CA SER A 456 3.60 3.85 -31.99
C SER A 456 4.08 4.28 -30.60
N ILE A 457 4.90 3.44 -29.95
CA ILE A 457 5.48 3.77 -28.64
C ILE A 457 6.90 4.28 -28.85
N GLY A 458 7.19 5.51 -28.43
CA GLY A 458 8.55 6.06 -28.46
C GLY A 458 9.16 6.20 -29.87
N GLY A 459 8.33 6.41 -30.89
CA GLY A 459 8.78 6.50 -32.29
C GLY A 459 9.09 5.14 -32.94
N SER A 460 8.63 4.04 -32.33
CA SER A 460 8.74 2.70 -32.91
C SER A 460 7.76 2.46 -34.06
N SER A 461 7.98 1.34 -34.75
CA SER A 461 7.05 0.70 -35.69
C SER A 461 5.60 0.75 -35.21
N LEU A 462 4.65 1.06 -36.09
CA LEU A 462 3.22 1.03 -35.79
C LEU A 462 2.84 -0.39 -35.37
N THR A 463 2.40 -0.55 -34.13
CA THR A 463 2.20 -1.86 -33.51
C THR A 463 0.74 -2.04 -33.11
N ALA A 464 0.15 -3.18 -33.46
CA ALA A 464 -1.13 -3.62 -32.95
C ALA A 464 -0.97 -4.38 -31.63
N TYR A 465 -1.86 -4.10 -30.68
CA TYR A 465 -1.89 -4.70 -29.36
C TYR A 465 -3.24 -5.36 -29.15
N HIS A 466 -3.21 -6.67 -28.90
CA HIS A 466 -4.39 -7.50 -28.72
C HIS A 466 -4.47 -8.10 -27.31
N GLY A 467 -5.67 -7.99 -26.75
CA GLY A 467 -6.09 -8.65 -25.53
C GLY A 467 -6.20 -10.16 -25.76
N ASN A 468 -6.29 -10.90 -24.67
CA ASN A 468 -6.49 -12.34 -24.76
C ASN A 468 -7.42 -12.83 -23.65
N THR A 469 -8.66 -13.16 -24.01
CA THR A 469 -9.64 -13.73 -23.08
C THR A 469 -9.33 -15.18 -22.68
N ASP A 470 -8.45 -15.87 -23.42
CA ASP A 470 -8.03 -17.25 -23.13
C ASP A 470 -6.91 -17.33 -22.07
N LEU A 471 -6.53 -16.20 -21.48
CA LEU A 471 -5.51 -16.15 -20.43
C LEU A 471 -5.94 -16.96 -19.21
N LYS A 472 -4.97 -17.65 -18.62
CA LYS A 472 -5.08 -18.29 -17.32
C LYS A 472 -4.64 -17.33 -16.23
N ALA A 473 -5.16 -17.53 -15.02
CA ALA A 473 -4.64 -16.84 -13.86
C ALA A 473 -3.18 -17.24 -13.60
N GLN A 474 -2.37 -16.27 -13.19
CA GLN A 474 -1.03 -16.55 -12.67
C GLN A 474 -1.18 -17.23 -11.31
N THR A 475 -0.30 -18.17 -10.97
CA THR A 475 -0.38 -18.90 -9.69
C THR A 475 0.92 -18.76 -8.93
N SER A 476 0.86 -18.64 -7.60
CA SER A 476 2.02 -18.52 -6.72
C SER A 476 2.02 -19.60 -5.65
N GLN A 477 3.20 -20.12 -5.32
CA GLN A 477 3.43 -20.98 -4.17
C GLN A 477 4.47 -20.30 -3.28
N TYR A 478 4.00 -19.80 -2.14
CA TYR A 478 4.81 -19.07 -1.18
C TYR A 478 5.07 -19.91 0.06
N THR A 479 6.32 -19.99 0.50
CA THR A 479 6.70 -20.58 1.78
C THR A 479 7.62 -19.64 2.55
N SER A 480 7.48 -19.63 3.87
CA SER A 480 8.34 -18.85 4.75
C SER A 480 8.55 -19.51 6.10
N ILE A 481 9.73 -19.31 6.67
CA ILE A 481 10.09 -19.69 8.03
C ILE A 481 10.64 -18.45 8.71
N SER A 482 10.17 -18.15 9.92
CA SER A 482 10.59 -16.99 10.69
C SER A 482 10.94 -17.38 12.12
N VAL A 483 12.02 -16.78 12.62
CA VAL A 483 12.43 -16.84 14.02
C VAL A 483 12.41 -15.41 14.55
N GLU A 484 11.65 -15.19 15.61
CA GLU A 484 11.56 -13.90 16.30
C GLU A 484 11.97 -14.08 17.75
N TYR A 485 12.88 -13.23 18.22
CA TYR A 485 13.19 -13.07 19.64
C TYR A 485 12.43 -11.84 20.16
N ALA A 486 11.55 -12.05 21.14
CA ALA A 486 10.66 -11.04 21.70
C ALA A 486 11.07 -10.67 23.13
N GLY A 487 12.25 -10.05 23.29
CA GLY A 487 12.69 -9.50 24.57
C GLY A 487 12.05 -8.16 24.93
N SER A 488 12.21 -7.73 26.18
CA SER A 488 11.70 -6.43 26.67
C SER A 488 12.47 -5.23 26.11
N LYS A 489 13.81 -5.34 26.04
CA LYS A 489 14.70 -4.29 25.51
C LYS A 489 15.15 -4.54 24.07
N PHE A 490 15.25 -5.80 23.66
CA PHE A 490 15.73 -6.17 22.33
C PHE A 490 14.74 -7.11 21.66
N GLN A 491 14.39 -6.79 20.43
CA GLN A 491 13.53 -7.59 19.57
C GLN A 491 14.23 -7.74 18.24
N ALA A 492 14.22 -8.95 17.68
CA ALA A 492 14.76 -9.22 16.37
C ALA A 492 13.93 -10.30 15.69
N SER A 493 13.73 -10.17 14.38
CA SER A 493 13.08 -11.18 13.55
C SER A 493 13.92 -11.45 12.32
N LEU A 494 14.11 -12.72 12.02
CA LEU A 494 14.74 -13.22 10.80
C LEU A 494 13.74 -14.11 10.07
N THR A 495 13.43 -13.78 8.82
CA THR A 495 12.48 -14.52 8.00
C THR A 495 13.13 -14.92 6.69
N GLY A 496 13.19 -16.22 6.40
CA GLY A 496 13.55 -16.75 5.09
C GLY A 496 12.31 -17.11 4.31
N TYR A 497 12.26 -16.79 3.02
CA TYR A 497 11.10 -17.08 2.17
C TYR A 497 11.49 -17.53 0.76
N ALA A 498 10.57 -18.26 0.13
CA ALA A 498 10.62 -18.62 -1.28
C ALA A 498 9.24 -18.45 -1.91
N ASN A 499 9.18 -17.88 -3.12
CA ASN A 499 7.97 -17.74 -3.91
C ASN A 499 8.20 -18.23 -5.34
N PHE A 500 7.33 -19.12 -5.81
CA PHE A 500 7.37 -19.64 -7.17
C PHE A 500 6.10 -19.24 -7.91
N ILE A 501 6.24 -18.47 -8.98
CA ILE A 501 5.13 -17.97 -9.80
C ILE A 501 5.13 -18.68 -11.14
N ARG A 502 3.94 -19.13 -11.57
CA ARG A 502 3.71 -19.79 -12.86
C ARG A 502 2.61 -19.08 -13.64
N ASN A 503 2.59 -19.33 -14.95
CA ASN A 503 1.64 -18.73 -15.89
C ASN A 503 1.71 -17.19 -15.88
N MET A 504 2.89 -16.61 -15.73
CA MET A 504 3.04 -15.16 -15.85
C MET A 504 2.66 -14.73 -17.27
N ILE A 505 1.97 -13.58 -17.34
CA ILE A 505 1.41 -13.05 -18.57
C ILE A 505 2.45 -12.11 -19.18
N GLU A 506 2.81 -12.36 -20.42
CA GLU A 506 3.72 -11.52 -21.21
C GLU A 506 3.04 -11.07 -22.48
N LEU A 507 3.43 -9.90 -22.97
CA LEU A 507 3.04 -9.42 -24.28
C LEU A 507 4.03 -9.96 -25.33
N VAL A 508 3.59 -10.92 -26.15
CA VAL A 508 4.44 -11.58 -27.15
C VAL A 508 4.13 -11.11 -28.55
N GLU A 509 5.13 -11.09 -29.43
CA GLU A 509 4.94 -10.78 -30.85
C GLU A 509 4.26 -11.96 -31.57
N ILE A 510 3.25 -11.66 -32.37
CA ILE A 510 2.51 -12.59 -33.20
C ILE A 510 2.64 -12.21 -34.68
N LYS A 511 2.26 -13.12 -35.56
CA LYS A 511 2.28 -12.85 -37.00
C LYS A 511 1.28 -11.75 -37.35
N VAL A 512 1.76 -10.71 -38.03
CA VAL A 512 0.92 -9.65 -38.60
C VAL A 512 -0.01 -10.25 -39.65
N THR A 513 -1.31 -10.02 -39.49
CA THR A 513 -2.37 -10.46 -40.39
C THR A 513 -2.37 -9.67 -41.71
N PRO A 514 -2.95 -10.21 -42.80
CA PRO A 514 -3.08 -9.47 -44.05
C PRO A 514 -3.84 -8.14 -43.90
N GLU A 515 -4.87 -8.10 -43.06
CA GLU A 515 -5.69 -6.91 -42.78
C GLU A 515 -4.87 -5.82 -42.07
N GLU A 516 -4.07 -6.21 -41.07
CA GLU A 516 -3.17 -5.28 -40.39
C GLU A 516 -2.11 -4.70 -41.33
N LYS A 517 -1.59 -5.52 -42.27
CA LYS A 517 -0.65 -5.03 -43.29
C LYS A 517 -1.27 -3.97 -44.20
N LEU A 518 -2.58 -4.05 -44.50
CA LEU A 518 -3.29 -3.02 -45.26
C LEU A 518 -3.38 -1.69 -44.50
N LEU A 519 -3.28 -1.73 -43.17
CA LEU A 519 -3.25 -0.57 -42.28
C LEU A 519 -1.82 -0.11 -41.94
N GLU A 520 -0.82 -0.58 -42.68
CA GLU A 520 0.60 -0.26 -42.48
C GLU A 520 1.14 -0.66 -41.09
N ILE A 521 0.50 -1.64 -40.44
CA ILE A 521 0.96 -2.17 -39.15
C ILE A 521 2.16 -3.09 -39.41
N GLU A 522 3.26 -2.78 -38.73
CA GLU A 522 4.55 -3.47 -38.90
C GLU A 522 4.74 -4.60 -37.88
N LYS A 523 4.12 -4.49 -36.71
CA LYS A 523 4.20 -5.49 -35.62
C LYS A 523 2.82 -5.74 -35.03
N SER A 524 2.57 -6.97 -34.61
CA SER A 524 1.35 -7.34 -33.89
C SER A 524 1.74 -8.10 -32.62
N LYS A 525 1.11 -7.78 -31.50
CA LYS A 525 1.43 -8.34 -30.18
C LYS A 525 0.17 -8.79 -29.45
N LYS A 526 0.28 -9.90 -28.72
CA LYS A 526 -0.83 -10.47 -27.93
C LYS A 526 -0.37 -10.95 -26.56
N TYR A 527 -1.20 -10.75 -25.53
CA TYR A 527 -0.91 -11.25 -24.19
C TYR A 527 -1.01 -12.78 -24.11
N THR A 528 -0.01 -13.45 -23.53
CA THR A 528 0.04 -14.92 -23.39
C THR A 528 0.67 -15.35 -22.06
N ASN A 529 0.18 -16.43 -21.45
CA ASN A 529 0.85 -17.05 -20.31
C ASN A 529 2.09 -17.83 -20.80
N LEU A 530 3.28 -17.24 -20.65
CA LEU A 530 4.52 -17.82 -21.17
C LEU A 530 5.55 -18.07 -20.07
N THR A 531 5.65 -17.15 -19.10
CA THR A 531 6.82 -17.07 -18.22
C THR A 531 6.52 -17.63 -16.82
N LYS A 532 7.60 -17.84 -16.06
CA LYS A 532 7.57 -18.21 -14.64
C LYS A 532 8.65 -17.45 -13.90
N ALA A 533 8.45 -17.22 -12.61
CA ALA A 533 9.41 -16.57 -11.74
C ALA A 533 9.70 -17.38 -10.49
N ARG A 534 10.91 -17.18 -9.96
CA ARG A 534 11.35 -17.64 -8.65
C ARG A 534 11.88 -16.46 -7.86
N ILE A 535 11.58 -16.45 -6.57
CA ILE A 535 12.06 -15.44 -5.65
C ILE A 535 12.52 -16.16 -4.41
N TYR A 536 13.76 -15.93 -4.01
CA TYR A 536 14.29 -16.33 -2.71
C TYR A 536 14.68 -15.08 -1.96
N GLY A 537 14.50 -15.07 -0.65
CA GLY A 537 14.95 -13.93 0.12
C GLY A 537 14.99 -14.15 1.62
N ILE A 538 15.60 -13.18 2.27
CA ILE A 538 15.78 -13.11 3.72
C ILE A 538 15.47 -11.68 4.15
N ASP A 539 14.58 -11.55 5.13
CA ASP A 539 14.29 -10.31 5.81
C ASP A 539 14.78 -10.39 7.26
N PHE A 540 15.57 -9.43 7.68
CA PHE A 540 15.99 -9.23 9.05
C PHE A 540 15.51 -7.88 9.56
N THR A 541 14.96 -7.84 10.77
CA THR A 541 14.58 -6.59 11.44
C THR A 541 14.98 -6.67 12.90
N PHE A 542 15.36 -5.53 13.48
CA PHE A 542 15.62 -5.44 14.91
C PHE A 542 15.15 -4.11 15.49
N ASN A 543 14.83 -4.14 16.78
CA ASN A 543 14.52 -2.99 17.60
C ASN A 543 15.22 -3.16 18.95
N TYR A 544 16.00 -2.16 19.34
CA TYR A 544 16.74 -2.14 20.58
C TYR A 544 16.46 -0.85 21.35
N ARG A 545 15.98 -0.98 22.58
CA ARG A 545 15.71 0.11 23.52
C ARG A 545 16.60 -0.07 24.76
N PRO A 546 17.87 0.38 24.71
CA PRO A 546 18.78 0.28 25.84
C PRO A 546 18.27 1.06 27.06
N THR A 547 17.65 2.21 26.79
CA THR A 547 17.03 3.10 27.78
C THR A 547 15.62 3.48 27.32
N LYS A 548 14.86 4.16 28.18
CA LYS A 548 13.53 4.69 27.84
C LYS A 548 13.56 5.81 26.79
N ASP A 549 14.72 6.47 26.65
CA ASP A 549 14.91 7.69 25.87
C ASP A 549 15.60 7.41 24.52
N ILE A 550 16.25 6.25 24.35
CA ILE A 550 16.96 5.86 23.13
C ILE A 550 16.29 4.65 22.49
N MET A 551 16.03 4.71 21.20
CA MET A 551 15.59 3.58 20.39
C MET A 551 16.46 3.48 19.14
N LEU A 552 17.09 2.32 18.97
CA LEU A 552 17.79 1.90 17.76
C LEU A 552 16.91 0.89 17.04
N GLY A 553 16.76 1.02 15.74
CA GLY A 553 16.01 0.09 14.94
C GLY A 553 16.58 0.00 13.54
N GLY A 554 16.24 -1.05 12.83
CA GLY A 554 16.68 -1.19 11.45
C GLY A 554 16.26 -2.52 10.87
N GLY A 555 16.56 -2.68 9.60
CA GLY A 555 16.33 -3.92 8.90
C GLY A 555 17.18 -4.05 7.66
N TYR A 556 17.22 -5.27 7.16
CA TYR A 556 17.91 -5.66 5.96
C TYR A 556 17.04 -6.65 5.20
N SER A 557 16.87 -6.43 3.90
CA SER A 557 16.13 -7.31 3.01
C SER A 557 17.04 -7.72 1.86
N TYR A 558 17.18 -9.02 1.67
CA TYR A 558 17.82 -9.62 0.51
C TYR A 558 16.78 -10.36 -0.33
N ALA A 559 16.73 -10.07 -1.63
CA ALA A 559 15.88 -10.79 -2.58
C ALA A 559 16.66 -11.15 -3.85
N ASP A 560 16.49 -12.37 -4.35
CA ASP A 560 16.96 -12.81 -5.69
C ASP A 560 15.75 -13.13 -6.59
N PRO A 561 15.02 -12.11 -7.07
CA PRO A 561 13.87 -12.28 -7.94
C PRO A 561 14.32 -12.50 -9.38
N LYS A 562 13.99 -13.66 -9.96
CA LYS A 562 14.32 -13.99 -11.36
C LYS A 562 13.11 -14.55 -12.10
N ALA A 563 12.87 -14.04 -13.30
CA ALA A 563 11.82 -14.50 -14.21
C ALA A 563 12.41 -15.03 -15.51
N GLN A 564 11.66 -15.89 -16.18
CA GLN A 564 11.99 -16.34 -17.53
C GLN A 564 11.62 -15.25 -18.54
N TYR A 565 12.53 -14.90 -19.44
CA TYR A 565 12.29 -14.01 -20.57
C TYR A 565 12.71 -14.71 -21.86
N ALA A 566 12.04 -14.38 -22.96
CA ALA A 566 12.44 -14.83 -24.29
C ALA A 566 13.81 -14.21 -24.64
N ALA A 567 14.71 -15.00 -25.23
CA ALA A 567 16.00 -14.46 -25.66
C ALA A 567 15.84 -13.58 -26.92
N ASP A 568 16.48 -12.41 -26.93
CA ASP A 568 16.50 -11.48 -28.09
C ASP A 568 17.17 -12.07 -29.35
N THR A 569 17.87 -13.20 -29.25
CA THR A 569 18.73 -13.73 -30.32
C THR A 569 18.05 -14.68 -31.31
N GLY A 570 16.72 -14.72 -31.40
CA GLY A 570 16.01 -15.57 -32.39
C GLY A 570 16.09 -17.08 -32.14
N ASP A 571 16.82 -17.50 -31.10
CA ASP A 571 16.82 -18.86 -30.61
C ASP A 571 15.67 -19.04 -29.59
N ASN A 572 14.83 -20.05 -29.81
CA ASN A 572 13.66 -20.39 -28.99
C ASN A 572 14.01 -20.93 -27.57
N TYR A 573 14.87 -20.24 -26.80
CA TYR A 573 15.15 -20.59 -25.41
C TYR A 573 14.87 -19.44 -24.44
N MET A 574 14.31 -19.79 -23.28
CA MET A 574 13.98 -18.83 -22.21
C MET A 574 15.16 -18.68 -21.25
N LYS A 575 15.62 -17.45 -21.02
CA LYS A 575 16.68 -17.12 -20.03
C LYS A 575 16.07 -16.71 -18.71
N TYR A 576 16.71 -17.05 -17.58
CA TYR A 576 16.37 -16.45 -16.29
C TYR A 576 17.12 -15.14 -16.12
N LEU A 577 16.39 -14.02 -16.15
CA LEU A 577 16.92 -12.69 -15.85
C LEU A 577 16.27 -12.17 -14.57
N TYR A 578 16.82 -11.11 -14.01
CA TYR A 578 16.19 -10.41 -12.89
C TYR A 578 14.79 -9.94 -13.29
N ILE A 579 13.85 -9.99 -12.34
CA ILE A 579 12.58 -9.30 -12.54
C ILE A 579 12.88 -7.81 -12.71
N ASP A 580 12.18 -7.17 -13.63
CA ASP A 580 12.44 -5.78 -13.99
C ASP A 580 12.36 -4.82 -12.78
N ALA A 581 13.24 -3.82 -12.79
CA ALA A 581 13.37 -2.79 -11.77
C ALA A 581 13.65 -3.28 -10.33
N THR A 582 14.27 -4.47 -10.13
CA THR A 582 14.50 -5.04 -8.79
C THR A 582 15.91 -4.80 -8.24
N SER A 583 16.02 -4.59 -6.92
CA SER A 583 17.30 -4.53 -6.21
C SER A 583 17.47 -5.73 -5.28
N ASN A 584 18.69 -6.26 -5.20
CA ASN A 584 18.97 -7.43 -4.38
C ASN A 584 19.12 -7.11 -2.90
N HIS A 585 19.75 -5.99 -2.55
CA HIS A 585 20.07 -5.64 -1.16
C HIS A 585 19.47 -4.30 -0.79
N ASN A 586 18.68 -4.28 0.27
CA ASN A 586 18.07 -3.07 0.82
C ASN A 586 18.29 -3.04 2.33
N ALA A 587 18.62 -1.89 2.88
CA ALA A 587 18.81 -1.74 4.32
C ALA A 587 18.27 -0.41 4.84
N THR A 588 17.76 -0.44 6.07
CA THR A 588 17.34 0.73 6.82
C THR A 588 17.99 0.70 8.20
N LEU A 589 18.38 1.87 8.69
CA LEU A 589 18.89 2.05 10.05
C LEU A 589 18.27 3.31 10.62
N ASN A 590 17.80 3.25 11.85
CA ASN A 590 17.22 4.40 12.53
C ASN A 590 17.69 4.46 13.98
N THR A 591 17.91 5.69 14.43
CA THR A 591 18.24 6.02 15.80
C THR A 591 17.38 7.19 16.21
N THR A 592 16.61 7.02 17.28
CA THR A 592 15.83 8.10 17.86
C THR A 592 16.21 8.29 19.30
N TRP A 593 16.35 9.55 19.69
CA TRP A 593 16.54 9.98 21.06
C TRP A 593 15.43 10.96 21.41
N GLN A 594 14.80 10.78 22.56
CA GLN A 594 13.77 11.68 23.04
C GLN A 594 13.99 11.95 24.52
N TYR A 595 13.91 13.22 24.91
CA TYR A 595 14.00 13.61 26.31
C TYR A 595 12.89 14.59 26.65
N THR A 596 12.23 14.33 27.78
CA THR A 596 11.07 15.10 28.23
C THR A 596 11.42 15.86 29.50
N TRP A 597 11.45 17.18 29.41
CA TRP A 597 11.40 18.08 30.55
C TRP A 597 9.94 18.35 30.95
N HIS A 598 9.72 19.21 31.94
CA HIS A 598 8.40 19.42 32.55
C HIS A 598 7.29 19.86 31.57
N CYS A 599 7.59 20.78 30.64
CA CYS A 599 6.62 21.30 29.66
C CYS A 599 7.09 21.18 28.20
N TYR A 600 8.30 20.69 27.99
CA TYR A 600 8.98 20.65 26.72
C TYR A 600 9.59 19.26 26.51
N ARG A 601 9.45 18.72 25.30
CA ARG A 601 10.10 17.48 24.87
C ARG A 601 10.88 17.72 23.60
N PHE A 602 12.14 17.32 23.62
CA PHE A 602 13.00 17.31 22.46
C PHE A 602 13.10 15.88 21.91
N GLY A 603 13.04 15.75 20.60
CA GLY A 603 13.33 14.52 19.87
C GLY A 603 14.42 14.79 18.83
N LEU A 604 15.30 13.81 18.65
CA LEU A 604 16.29 13.75 17.57
C LEU A 604 16.12 12.41 16.87
N GLY A 605 15.99 12.44 15.54
CA GLY A 605 15.95 11.25 14.70
C GLY A 605 17.07 11.27 13.66
N VAL A 606 17.74 10.14 13.50
CA VAL A 606 18.70 9.88 12.41
C VAL A 606 18.24 8.63 11.69
N TYR A 607 18.14 8.70 10.37
CA TYR A 607 17.63 7.62 9.53
C TYR A 607 18.56 7.43 8.33
N GLY A 608 19.06 6.23 8.12
CA GLY A 608 19.84 5.83 6.96
C GLY A 608 19.07 4.82 6.13
N ARG A 609 19.14 4.96 4.81
CA ARG A 609 18.61 4.01 3.84
C ARG A 609 19.70 3.66 2.83
N TYR A 610 19.80 2.39 2.48
CA TYR A 610 20.68 1.88 1.44
C TYR A 610 19.90 0.99 0.47
N GLN A 611 20.24 1.08 -0.81
CA GLN A 611 19.74 0.24 -1.89
C GLN A 611 20.91 -0.13 -2.80
N SER A 612 21.07 -1.42 -3.13
CA SER A 612 22.03 -1.85 -4.14
C SER A 612 21.63 -1.40 -5.54
N THR A 613 22.48 -1.70 -6.52
CA THR A 613 22.13 -1.64 -7.94
C THR A 613 20.77 -2.28 -8.18
N ARG A 614 19.97 -1.60 -9.00
CA ARG A 614 18.68 -2.06 -9.45
C ARG A 614 18.82 -2.56 -10.88
N HIS A 615 18.42 -3.81 -11.08
CA HIS A 615 18.52 -4.50 -12.34
C HIS A 615 17.27 -4.29 -13.19
N TYR A 616 17.47 -4.04 -14.48
CA TYR A 616 16.41 -3.92 -15.47
C TYR A 616 16.60 -4.96 -16.58
N VAL A 617 15.48 -5.41 -17.15
CA VAL A 617 15.51 -6.39 -18.25
C VAL A 617 16.01 -5.73 -19.53
N ASN A 618 15.55 -4.51 -19.76
CA ASN A 618 15.90 -3.68 -20.90
C ASN A 618 16.71 -2.46 -20.42
N ASP A 619 17.48 -1.87 -21.32
CA ASP A 619 18.33 -0.70 -21.05
C ASP A 619 19.41 -0.94 -19.99
N ASN A 620 19.85 0.12 -19.32
CA ASN A 620 20.90 0.07 -18.31
C ASN A 620 20.33 -0.22 -16.91
N ASP A 621 21.13 -0.87 -16.09
CA ASP A 621 20.91 -0.93 -14.65
C ASP A 621 21.03 0.47 -14.02
N ALA A 622 20.34 0.66 -12.91
CA ALA A 622 20.45 1.87 -12.10
C ALA A 622 21.38 1.65 -10.91
N ASP A 623 22.22 2.64 -10.62
CA ASP A 623 23.25 2.54 -9.58
C ASP A 623 22.70 2.28 -8.17
N GLY A 624 23.53 1.72 -7.30
CA GLY A 624 23.24 1.66 -5.87
C GLY A 624 23.36 3.05 -5.23
N PHE A 625 22.59 3.30 -4.17
CA PHE A 625 22.65 4.57 -3.45
C PHE A 625 22.40 4.41 -1.95
N GLN A 626 22.77 5.46 -1.22
CA GLN A 626 22.36 5.63 0.17
C GLN A 626 21.92 7.06 0.43
N THR A 627 20.95 7.22 1.32
CA THR A 627 20.52 8.53 1.82
C THR A 627 20.44 8.52 3.34
N TRP A 628 20.75 9.67 3.92
CA TRP A 628 20.68 9.88 5.36
C TRP A 628 19.80 11.09 5.66
N ARG A 629 18.93 10.97 6.66
CA ARG A 629 18.04 12.02 7.13
C ARG A 629 18.34 12.28 8.60
N ILE A 630 18.29 13.55 8.97
CA ILE A 630 18.31 13.98 10.37
C ILE A 630 17.15 14.94 10.60
N ASN A 631 16.48 14.81 11.74
CA ASN A 631 15.43 15.74 12.13
C ASN A 631 15.36 15.93 13.64
N THR A 632 14.88 17.11 14.03
CA THR A 632 14.58 17.44 15.43
C THR A 632 13.10 17.73 15.58
N ALA A 633 12.56 17.37 16.74
CA ALA A 633 11.17 17.61 17.13
C ALA A 633 11.12 18.36 18.45
N HIS A 634 10.40 19.48 18.48
CA HIS A 634 10.27 20.39 19.60
C HIS A 634 8.80 20.43 20.03
N THR A 635 8.41 19.61 21.01
CA THR A 635 7.01 19.50 21.48
C THR A 635 6.80 20.30 22.76
N LEU A 636 5.81 21.20 22.77
CA LEU A 636 5.31 21.91 23.95
C LEU A 636 4.00 21.25 24.42
N MET A 637 4.01 20.63 25.61
CA MET A 637 2.98 19.66 26.05
C MET A 637 2.01 20.15 27.14
N LYS A 638 2.17 21.39 27.65
CA LYS A 638 1.40 21.90 28.80
C LYS A 638 0.49 23.09 28.51
N MET A 639 0.13 23.33 27.25
CA MET A 639 -0.91 24.31 26.93
C MET A 639 -2.28 23.63 27.13
N ARG A 640 -3.17 24.21 27.95
CA ARG A 640 -4.40 23.59 28.50
C ARG A 640 -5.12 22.57 27.59
N HIS A 641 -5.33 22.94 26.33
CA HIS A 641 -5.97 22.08 25.32
C HIS A 641 -5.11 21.89 24.06
N TRP A 642 -3.90 22.47 24.04
CA TRP A 642 -3.09 22.57 22.84
C TRP A 642 -1.78 21.82 23.01
N THR A 643 -1.33 21.16 21.95
CA THR A 643 0.02 20.65 21.84
C THR A 643 0.59 21.18 20.54
N LEU A 644 1.70 21.91 20.64
CA LEU A 644 2.45 22.39 19.48
C LEU A 644 3.70 21.54 19.34
N THR A 645 3.94 21.00 18.15
CA THR A 645 5.21 20.37 17.79
C THR A 645 5.79 21.07 16.58
N MET A 646 6.98 21.61 16.71
CA MET A 646 7.75 22.14 15.57
C MET A 646 8.84 21.14 15.22
N ASN A 647 9.05 20.87 13.94
CA ASN A 647 10.12 20.01 13.48
C ASN A 647 10.97 20.73 12.44
N ILE A 648 12.26 20.45 12.45
CA ILE A 648 13.21 20.90 11.43
C ILE A 648 14.02 19.68 11.03
N GLY A 649 14.27 19.49 9.75
CA GLY A 649 15.06 18.37 9.29
C GLY A 649 15.73 18.61 7.96
N VAL A 650 16.69 17.72 7.69
CA VAL A 650 17.46 17.67 6.45
C VAL A 650 17.29 16.27 5.89
N ASP A 651 16.71 16.20 4.71
CA ASP A 651 16.68 15.00 3.88
C ASP A 651 17.97 14.92 3.07
N ASN A 652 18.48 13.69 2.90
CA ASN A 652 19.65 13.42 2.07
C ASN A 652 20.87 14.29 2.47
N LEU A 653 21.29 14.14 3.73
CA LEU A 653 22.36 14.88 4.39
C LEU A 653 23.65 14.96 3.55
N PHE A 654 24.02 13.87 2.88
CA PHE A 654 25.23 13.80 2.04
C PHE A 654 25.06 14.32 0.62
N ASN A 655 23.89 14.90 0.29
CA ASN A 655 23.61 15.52 -1.00
C ASN A 655 23.81 14.57 -2.20
N TYR A 656 23.39 13.30 -2.07
CA TYR A 656 23.45 12.38 -3.19
C TYR A 656 22.44 12.79 -4.28
N VAL A 657 22.88 12.99 -5.51
CA VAL A 657 22.01 13.33 -6.64
C VAL A 657 22.27 12.34 -7.76
N ASP A 658 21.23 11.62 -8.16
CA ASP A 658 21.27 10.79 -9.35
C ASP A 658 21.08 11.66 -10.59
N ARG A 659 22.13 11.77 -11.41
CA ARG A 659 22.16 12.58 -12.64
C ARG A 659 22.00 11.74 -13.91
N THR A 660 21.53 10.50 -13.78
CA THR A 660 21.28 9.61 -14.92
C THR A 660 20.39 10.32 -15.95
N PRO A 661 20.80 10.37 -17.23
CA PRO A 661 20.07 11.07 -18.29
C PRO A 661 18.60 10.64 -18.41
N PHE A 662 17.74 11.54 -18.87
CA PHE A 662 16.36 11.16 -19.23
C PHE A 662 16.37 10.09 -20.32
N GLY A 663 15.46 9.11 -20.23
CA GLY A 663 15.45 7.94 -21.12
C GLY A 663 16.32 6.78 -20.64
N ARG A 664 17.02 6.93 -19.50
CA ARG A 664 17.72 5.85 -18.80
C ARG A 664 17.18 5.62 -17.39
N ASN A 665 17.41 4.42 -16.87
CA ASN A 665 16.91 4.00 -15.57
C ASN A 665 17.69 4.67 -14.43
N ARG A 666 16.97 5.34 -13.53
CA ARG A 666 17.53 6.05 -12.37
C ARG A 666 17.30 5.27 -11.08
N ALA A 667 18.25 5.37 -10.16
CA ALA A 667 18.22 4.75 -8.86
C ALA A 667 17.23 5.46 -7.93
N THR A 668 17.24 6.80 -7.98
CA THR A 668 16.46 7.66 -7.10
C THR A 668 16.10 8.97 -7.80
N SER A 669 15.03 9.62 -7.34
CA SER A 669 14.57 10.93 -7.80
C SER A 669 14.81 12.04 -6.78
N THR A 670 15.56 11.78 -5.71
CA THR A 670 15.88 12.82 -4.71
C THR A 670 16.51 14.04 -5.38
N PRO A 671 16.12 15.28 -4.99
CA PRO A 671 16.72 16.50 -5.52
C PRO A 671 18.16 16.74 -5.03
N GLY A 672 18.67 15.89 -4.15
CA GLY A 672 19.85 16.18 -3.34
C GLY A 672 19.45 16.49 -1.90
N ARG A 673 20.31 17.23 -1.20
CA ARG A 673 20.06 17.71 0.16
C ARG A 673 18.86 18.64 0.14
N ASN A 674 17.87 18.35 0.99
CA ASN A 674 16.64 19.14 1.07
C ASN A 674 16.31 19.51 2.52
N PHE A 675 16.16 20.79 2.78
CA PHE A 675 15.75 21.30 4.10
C PHE A 675 14.24 21.41 4.21
N TYR A 676 13.70 21.08 5.38
CA TYR A 676 12.29 21.26 5.66
C TYR A 676 12.02 21.71 7.08
N ALA A 677 10.88 22.37 7.25
CA ALA A 677 10.29 22.67 8.55
C ALA A 677 8.83 22.19 8.57
N SER A 678 8.35 21.73 9.72
CA SER A 678 6.94 21.42 9.91
C SER A 678 6.42 21.92 11.26
N ALA A 679 5.14 22.27 11.29
CA ALA A 679 4.42 22.64 12.49
C ALA A 679 3.17 21.78 12.59
N LEU A 680 3.02 21.12 13.74
CA LEU A 680 1.87 20.30 14.10
C LEU A 680 1.18 20.93 15.31
N ILE A 681 -0.06 21.32 15.11
CA ILE A 681 -0.94 21.87 16.14
C ILE A 681 -2.02 20.83 16.40
N LYS A 682 -2.11 20.37 17.65
CA LYS A 682 -3.18 19.47 18.11
C LYS A 682 -3.98 20.18 19.19
N PHE A 683 -5.29 20.25 18.99
CA PHE A 683 -6.24 20.67 20.00
C PHE A 683 -7.09 19.49 20.46
N LYS A 684 -7.26 19.36 21.77
CA LYS A 684 -8.12 18.35 22.39
C LYS A 684 -8.95 18.98 23.48
N ASN A 685 -10.28 18.94 23.31
CA ASN A 685 -11.19 19.30 24.39
C ASN A 685 -11.60 18.04 25.15
N GLY A 686 -10.81 17.71 26.18
CA GLY A 686 -11.18 16.68 27.14
C GLY A 686 -12.38 17.16 27.96
N GLY A 687 -13.55 16.60 27.69
CA GLY A 687 -14.67 16.71 28.60
C GLY A 687 -14.34 15.92 29.87
N GLY A 688 -13.70 16.57 30.84
CA GLY A 688 -13.70 16.10 32.22
C GLY A 688 -15.15 16.10 32.72
N ALA A 689 -15.83 14.96 32.58
CA ALA A 689 -16.96 14.65 33.44
C ALA A 689 -16.36 14.01 34.69
N LYS A 690 -16.44 14.75 35.79
CA LYS A 690 -16.29 14.24 37.15
C LYS A 690 -17.26 13.09 37.40
#